data_AF-A0A972U295-F1
#
_entry.id   AF-A0A972U295-F1
#
_cell.length_a   1.000
_cell.length_b   1.000
_cell.length_c   1.000
_cell.angle_alpha   90.00
_cell.angle_beta   90.00
_cell.angle_gamma   90.00
#
_symmetry.space_group_name_H-M   'P 1'
#
loop_
_entity.id
_entity.type
_entity.pdbx_description
1 polymer ?
#
loop_
_entity_poly.entity_id
_entity_poly.type
_entity_poly.pdbx_seq_one_letter_code
_entity_poly.pdbx_strand_id
1 'polypeptide(L)'
;MRIQQDCDYQEVVLRRGWALDAMSHRDLAAKTATFAAAANIGASFAPNLLPRKPIDQAIATGLSASISYGVANLTQSFIDGMSRRIAPGRDRAPTDSRKYLTTIAIVTAIAGGMALQKLFVAKHGEPVKRAAVRTIGWELTASGFAGLGITAAVGGMEEVARRRGGSLHPAVLPVGFIVGTMISAVEVLWYRRHQEDSAPIVNSLAQGTVVMAGVTTVGYAETQLAGLVALAVRRTAPGLALLAEPIGHAVGLGLLAAGVGMGVEVVNRRAEQGGAAIEAAYLSPTESSFVSGGSNSEVSWKTLSREGRRFVNMALTPTEIADVTGHEGVAPIRAFVGLDSADSVDARVWLMMTELEKLGAFERSVICLSSPTGTGYINYVASETLEYLTRGDCATIGIQYSLRPSFLSLDKVKIGREQNRALLHAISGRLMGIPKERRPRLVVLGESLGAFTLQDAFLHEGTSGLKRAGVSNALFIGTPAESKWAEQWRLDPQRFDPTDEVVEVDSYQEWLELPPEIRATAHYILLSHHEDPITKFSPALAVQTPRWLSDGDTRSPAIVEGVDWRPFTTFILTAVDMKNATDVIPGKFEAFGHDYRADLARFTSLAFELPVDEDELARIELALRQRELKWAAERANAEAREQAKESIARTLNSWGVTTDELPAGIAGLAARASISGGTSV
;
A
#
# COMPACT_ATOMS: atom_id res chain seq x y z
N MET A 1 37.94 42.02 -19.83
CA MET A 1 37.40 40.77 -20.43
C MET A 1 38.22 39.52 -20.10
N ARG A 2 39.55 39.60 -19.89
CA ARG A 2 40.38 38.43 -19.50
C ARG A 2 40.26 37.98 -18.02
N ILE A 3 39.99 38.92 -17.10
CA ILE A 3 39.91 38.63 -15.64
C ILE A 3 38.60 37.90 -15.27
N GLN A 4 37.52 38.08 -16.05
CA GLN A 4 36.24 37.42 -15.79
C GLN A 4 36.26 35.93 -16.20
N GLN A 5 37.02 35.57 -17.23
CA GLN A 5 37.18 34.17 -17.67
C GLN A 5 38.03 33.35 -16.70
N ASP A 6 39.03 33.94 -16.05
CA ASP A 6 39.86 33.22 -15.08
C ASP A 6 39.12 32.95 -13.75
N CYS A 7 38.22 33.83 -13.32
CA CYS A 7 37.36 33.58 -12.14
C CYS A 7 36.35 32.46 -12.39
N ASP A 8 35.68 32.43 -13.54
CA ASP A 8 34.75 31.33 -13.90
C ASP A 8 35.49 30.00 -14.05
N TYR A 9 36.73 30.01 -14.58
CA TYR A 9 37.53 28.80 -14.70
C TYR A 9 38.00 28.29 -13.33
N GLN A 10 38.41 29.18 -12.42
CA GLN A 10 38.79 28.79 -11.07
C GLN A 10 37.59 28.32 -10.23
N GLU A 11 36.41 28.91 -10.37
CA GLU A 11 35.21 28.48 -9.63
C GLU A 11 34.69 27.12 -10.10
N VAL A 12 34.75 26.84 -11.41
CA VAL A 12 34.43 25.52 -11.99
C VAL A 12 35.49 24.47 -11.63
N VAL A 13 36.77 24.84 -11.59
CA VAL A 13 37.87 23.96 -11.17
C VAL A 13 37.83 23.68 -9.66
N LEU A 14 37.45 24.65 -8.82
CA LEU A 14 37.28 24.48 -7.37
C LEU A 14 36.05 23.61 -7.04
N ARG A 15 34.92 23.77 -7.75
CA ARG A 15 33.75 22.87 -7.62
C ARG A 15 34.02 21.45 -8.13
N ARG A 16 34.77 21.29 -9.24
CA ARG A 16 35.24 19.98 -9.71
C ARG A 16 36.24 19.35 -8.73
N GLY A 17 37.11 20.17 -8.13
CA GLY A 17 38.08 19.77 -7.12
C GLY A 17 37.44 19.19 -5.88
N TRP A 18 36.43 19.87 -5.30
CA TRP A 18 35.70 19.34 -4.14
C TRP A 18 35.04 17.99 -4.47
N ALA A 19 34.32 17.88 -5.58
CA ALA A 19 33.58 16.65 -5.90
C ALA A 19 34.52 15.45 -6.07
N LEU A 20 35.67 15.66 -6.72
CA LEU A 20 36.70 14.63 -6.88
C LEU A 20 37.41 14.32 -5.56
N ASP A 21 37.61 15.31 -4.68
CA ASP A 21 38.26 15.13 -3.37
C ASP A 21 37.33 14.46 -2.34
N ALA A 22 36.02 14.72 -2.41
CA ALA A 22 34.99 14.01 -1.65
C ALA A 22 34.82 12.54 -2.10
N MET A 23 35.27 12.19 -3.30
CA MET A 23 35.33 10.81 -3.81
C MET A 23 36.68 10.15 -3.51
N SER A 24 37.77 10.94 -3.37
CA SER A 24 39.13 10.46 -3.14
C SER A 24 39.36 9.93 -1.71
N HIS A 25 38.65 10.45 -0.71
CA HIS A 25 38.84 10.07 0.70
C HIS A 25 37.83 9.05 1.25
N ARG A 26 37.06 8.39 0.38
CA ARG A 26 36.06 7.38 0.81
C ARG A 26 36.73 6.08 1.25
N ASP A 27 36.33 5.58 2.41
CA ASP A 27 36.73 4.27 2.92
C ASP A 27 36.14 3.12 2.06
N LEU A 28 36.56 1.88 2.34
CA LEU A 28 36.09 0.71 1.60
C LEU A 28 34.58 0.52 1.71
N ALA A 29 34.01 0.85 2.86
CA ALA A 29 32.57 0.82 3.11
C ALA A 29 31.81 1.75 2.17
N ALA A 30 32.18 3.02 2.10
CA ALA A 30 31.54 3.99 1.21
C ALA A 30 31.72 3.63 -0.29
N LYS A 31 32.85 3.04 -0.68
CA LYS A 31 33.05 2.55 -2.07
C LYS A 31 32.14 1.37 -2.40
N THR A 32 32.01 0.42 -1.49
CA THR A 32 31.13 -0.76 -1.62
C THR A 32 29.66 -0.34 -1.66
N ALA A 33 29.28 0.59 -0.79
CA ALA A 33 27.96 1.19 -0.77
C ALA A 33 27.62 1.94 -2.06
N THR A 34 28.58 2.69 -2.61
CA THR A 34 28.40 3.39 -3.91
C THR A 34 28.19 2.41 -5.06
N PHE A 35 28.93 1.29 -5.08
CA PHE A 35 28.71 0.21 -6.05
C PHE A 35 27.31 -0.41 -5.90
N ALA A 36 26.92 -0.78 -4.68
CA ALA A 36 25.62 -1.40 -4.41
C ALA A 36 24.46 -0.48 -4.82
N ALA A 37 24.55 0.80 -4.47
CA ALA A 37 23.56 1.81 -4.86
C ALA A 37 23.46 1.95 -6.37
N ALA A 38 24.59 2.04 -7.08
CA ALA A 38 24.63 2.18 -8.53
C ALA A 38 24.08 0.94 -9.24
N ALA A 39 24.43 -0.27 -8.78
CA ALA A 39 23.88 -1.52 -9.32
C ALA A 39 22.37 -1.63 -9.08
N ASN A 40 21.91 -1.23 -7.89
CA ASN A 40 20.49 -1.30 -7.53
C ASN A 40 19.60 -0.29 -8.28
N ILE A 41 20.18 0.69 -8.99
CA ILE A 41 19.43 1.48 -9.96
C ILE A 41 18.88 0.57 -11.07
N GLY A 42 19.62 -0.46 -11.51
CA GLY A 42 19.08 -1.41 -12.49
C GLY A 42 17.91 -2.20 -11.95
N ALA A 43 18.08 -2.70 -10.72
CA ALA A 43 17.09 -3.43 -9.96
C ALA A 43 15.73 -2.71 -9.87
N SER A 44 15.75 -1.39 -9.67
CA SER A 44 14.52 -0.63 -9.50
C SER A 44 13.67 -0.51 -10.77
N PHE A 45 14.24 -0.81 -11.96
CA PHE A 45 13.51 -0.86 -13.23
C PHE A 45 12.90 -2.24 -13.52
N ALA A 46 13.09 -3.22 -12.63
CA ALA A 46 12.43 -4.51 -12.74
C ALA A 46 10.92 -4.31 -12.91
N PRO A 47 10.26 -4.94 -13.91
CA PRO A 47 8.81 -4.95 -13.98
C PRO A 47 8.28 -5.55 -12.67
N ASN A 48 7.17 -5.00 -12.19
CA ASN A 48 6.48 -5.51 -11.02
C ASN A 48 5.00 -5.63 -11.38
N LEU A 49 4.10 -5.43 -10.42
CA LEU A 49 2.68 -5.72 -10.62
C LEU A 49 2.01 -4.70 -11.54
N LEU A 50 2.35 -3.41 -11.41
CA LEU A 50 1.71 -2.34 -12.17
C LEU A 50 2.71 -1.48 -12.96
N PRO A 51 2.28 -0.87 -14.09
CA PRO A 51 3.08 0.12 -14.78
C PRO A 51 3.29 1.36 -13.90
N ARG A 52 4.48 1.97 -13.99
CA ARG A 52 4.87 3.11 -13.16
C ARG A 52 5.01 4.39 -14.00
N LYS A 53 4.41 5.48 -13.52
CA LYS A 53 4.61 6.82 -14.09
C LYS A 53 6.07 7.26 -13.85
N PRO A 54 6.63 8.19 -14.65
CA PRO A 54 8.04 8.59 -14.54
C PRO A 54 8.46 9.08 -13.15
N ILE A 55 7.58 9.83 -12.47
CA ILE A 55 7.83 10.34 -11.12
C ILE A 55 7.89 9.20 -10.08
N ASP A 56 7.01 8.20 -10.23
CA ASP A 56 6.95 7.04 -9.32
C ASP A 56 8.17 6.15 -9.52
N GLN A 57 8.62 5.97 -10.77
CA GLN A 57 9.88 5.30 -11.07
C GLN A 57 11.08 6.02 -10.45
N ALA A 58 11.11 7.36 -10.49
CA ALA A 58 12.18 8.16 -9.89
C ALA A 58 12.21 8.00 -8.35
N ILE A 59 11.04 8.02 -7.70
CA ILE A 59 10.90 7.76 -6.26
C ILE A 59 11.40 6.35 -5.91
N ALA A 60 10.91 5.34 -6.62
CA ALA A 60 11.29 3.94 -6.40
C ALA A 60 12.81 3.74 -6.54
N THR A 61 13.41 4.33 -7.59
CA THR A 61 14.85 4.24 -7.87
C THR A 61 15.66 4.92 -6.77
N GLY A 62 15.28 6.14 -6.40
CA GLY A 62 15.98 6.88 -5.35
C GLY A 62 15.92 6.15 -4.01
N LEU A 63 14.73 5.74 -3.55
CA LEU A 63 14.57 5.01 -2.29
C LEU A 63 15.34 3.68 -2.30
N SER A 64 15.25 2.90 -3.38
CA SER A 64 15.93 1.60 -3.48
C SER A 64 17.46 1.76 -3.46
N ALA A 65 18.00 2.73 -4.21
CA ALA A 65 19.43 3.04 -4.20
C ALA A 65 19.90 3.52 -2.81
N SER A 66 19.05 4.27 -2.09
CA SER A 66 19.31 4.76 -0.73
C SER A 66 19.51 3.64 0.27
N ILE A 67 18.53 2.74 0.30
CA ILE A 67 18.50 1.64 1.25
C ILE A 67 19.67 0.70 0.94
N SER A 68 19.93 0.43 -0.34
CA SER A 68 21.10 -0.36 -0.76
C SER A 68 22.42 0.28 -0.34
N TYR A 69 22.56 1.60 -0.48
CA TYR A 69 23.73 2.32 0.03
C TYR A 69 23.88 2.12 1.55
N GLY A 70 22.82 2.40 2.32
CA GLY A 70 22.86 2.33 3.78
C GLY A 70 23.17 0.93 4.30
N VAL A 71 22.52 -0.10 3.75
CA VAL A 71 22.70 -1.50 4.14
C VAL A 71 24.11 -1.99 3.79
N ALA A 72 24.59 -1.72 2.57
CA ALA A 72 25.94 -2.11 2.16
C ALA A 72 27.02 -1.37 2.96
N ASN A 73 26.81 -0.08 3.25
CA ASN A 73 27.73 0.70 4.08
C ASN A 73 27.81 0.14 5.51
N LEU A 74 26.66 -0.12 6.14
CA LEU A 74 26.59 -0.72 7.47
C LEU A 74 27.29 -2.09 7.51
N THR A 75 26.99 -2.93 6.52
CA THR A 75 27.54 -4.29 6.42
C THR A 75 29.05 -4.26 6.23
N GLN A 76 29.56 -3.44 5.31
CA GLN A 76 30.99 -3.35 5.06
C GLN A 76 31.75 -2.70 6.24
N SER A 77 31.17 -1.69 6.90
CA SER A 77 31.72 -1.12 8.14
C SER A 77 31.79 -2.15 9.27
N PHE A 78 30.82 -3.05 9.38
CA PHE A 78 30.86 -4.16 10.32
C PHE A 78 31.98 -5.16 10.00
N ILE A 79 32.14 -5.53 8.72
CA ILE A 79 33.23 -6.41 8.25
C ILE A 79 34.60 -5.77 8.57
N ASP A 80 34.77 -4.49 8.26
CA ASP A 80 36.00 -3.74 8.53
C ASP A 80 36.27 -3.63 10.04
N GLY A 81 35.25 -3.40 10.86
CA GLY A 81 35.35 -3.41 12.33
C GLY A 81 35.80 -4.77 12.88
N MET A 82 35.31 -5.87 12.32
CA MET A 82 35.71 -7.22 12.71
C MET A 82 37.19 -7.50 12.39
N SER A 83 37.69 -6.98 11.25
CA SER A 83 39.11 -7.10 10.88
C SER A 83 40.04 -6.50 11.96
N ARG A 84 39.62 -5.39 12.60
CA ARG A 84 40.37 -4.73 13.69
C ARG A 84 40.40 -5.57 14.98
N ARG A 85 39.40 -6.44 15.20
CA ARG A 85 39.31 -7.34 16.36
C ARG A 85 40.21 -8.57 16.23
N ILE A 86 40.47 -9.04 15.01
CA ILE A 86 41.34 -10.19 14.74
C ILE A 86 42.82 -9.84 14.96
N ALA A 87 43.21 -8.56 14.80
CA ALA A 87 44.57 -8.08 15.03
C ALA A 87 44.60 -6.73 15.79
N PRO A 88 44.25 -6.71 17.09
CA PRO A 88 44.26 -5.49 17.89
C PRO A 88 45.71 -4.96 18.08
N GLY A 89 45.93 -3.66 17.84
CA GLY A 89 47.20 -2.99 18.15
C GLY A 89 48.15 -2.67 16.98
N ARG A 90 47.71 -2.79 15.72
CA ARG A 90 48.52 -2.47 14.53
C ARG A 90 48.04 -1.22 13.76
N ASP A 91 47.72 -0.16 14.49
CA ASP A 91 47.45 1.16 13.89
C ASP A 91 48.70 1.79 13.21
N ARG A 92 49.86 1.15 13.32
CA ARG A 92 51.14 1.50 12.67
C ARG A 92 51.69 0.47 11.68
N ALA A 93 50.94 -0.56 11.31
CA ALA A 93 51.43 -1.59 10.37
C ALA A 93 51.55 -1.08 8.92
N PRO A 94 52.50 -1.61 8.11
CA PRO A 94 52.58 -1.31 6.68
C PRO A 94 51.24 -1.55 5.98
N THR A 95 50.91 -0.72 4.99
CA THR A 95 49.64 -0.68 4.24
C THR A 95 49.19 -2.06 3.76
N ASP A 96 50.14 -2.93 3.39
CA ASP A 96 49.87 -4.27 2.89
C ASP A 96 49.30 -5.21 3.95
N SER A 97 49.74 -5.12 5.21
CA SER A 97 49.22 -5.96 6.29
C SER A 97 47.75 -5.69 6.61
N ARG A 98 47.29 -4.44 6.41
CA ARG A 98 45.87 -4.08 6.55
C ARG A 98 45.03 -4.68 5.44
N LYS A 99 45.53 -4.65 4.19
CA LYS A 99 44.84 -5.25 3.03
C LYS A 99 44.57 -6.74 3.26
N TYR A 100 45.56 -7.50 3.74
CA TYR A 100 45.38 -8.93 4.03
C TYR A 100 44.34 -9.21 5.12
N LEU A 101 44.34 -8.44 6.22
CA LEU A 101 43.38 -8.61 7.32
C LEU A 101 41.95 -8.27 6.88
N THR A 102 41.77 -7.21 6.10
CA THR A 102 40.47 -6.86 5.49
C THR A 102 40.01 -7.96 4.54
N THR A 103 40.88 -8.51 3.70
CA THR A 103 40.54 -9.65 2.82
C THR A 103 40.10 -10.87 3.63
N ILE A 104 40.79 -11.22 4.72
CA ILE A 104 40.41 -12.34 5.60
C ILE A 104 39.02 -12.09 6.21
N ALA A 105 38.76 -10.87 6.70
CA ALA A 105 37.46 -10.52 7.27
C ALA A 105 36.34 -10.61 6.22
N ILE A 106 36.59 -10.14 4.99
CA ILE A 106 35.66 -10.26 3.86
C ILE A 106 35.36 -11.74 3.54
N VAL A 107 36.40 -12.57 3.38
CA VAL A 107 36.21 -14.01 3.09
C VAL A 107 35.45 -14.71 4.22
N THR A 108 35.74 -14.34 5.48
CA THR A 108 35.03 -14.86 6.65
C THR A 108 33.55 -14.44 6.64
N ALA A 109 33.25 -13.20 6.26
CA ALA A 109 31.89 -12.70 6.13
C ALA A 109 31.13 -13.40 5.01
N ILE A 110 31.76 -13.64 3.85
CA ILE A 110 31.20 -14.43 2.75
C ILE A 110 30.86 -15.84 3.23
N ALA A 111 31.82 -16.55 3.84
CA ALA A 111 31.62 -17.91 4.32
C ALA A 111 30.51 -17.99 5.40
N GLY A 112 30.52 -17.05 6.35
CA GLY A 112 29.48 -16.93 7.37
C GLY A 112 28.11 -16.63 6.77
N GLY A 113 28.04 -15.73 5.79
CA GLY A 113 26.82 -15.38 5.08
C GLY A 113 26.23 -16.54 4.29
N MET A 114 27.07 -17.31 3.58
CA MET A 114 26.66 -18.53 2.90
C MET A 114 26.19 -19.61 3.89
N ALA A 115 26.86 -19.76 5.04
CA ALA A 115 26.44 -20.67 6.09
C ALA A 115 25.06 -20.29 6.66
N LEU A 116 24.81 -19.00 6.91
CA LEU A 116 23.49 -18.52 7.33
C LEU A 116 22.42 -18.84 6.30
N GLN A 117 22.66 -18.57 5.01
CA GLN A 117 21.71 -18.91 3.95
C GLN A 117 21.40 -20.41 3.89
N LYS A 118 22.40 -21.27 4.10
CA LYS A 118 22.24 -22.73 4.11
C LYS A 118 21.54 -23.27 5.38
N LEU A 119 21.76 -22.65 6.54
CA LEU A 119 21.08 -23.02 7.79
C LEU A 119 19.63 -22.52 7.83
N PHE A 120 19.38 -21.39 7.18
CA PHE A 120 18.10 -20.70 7.16
C PHE A 120 17.40 -20.78 5.79
N VAL A 121 17.46 -21.95 5.13
CA VAL A 121 16.73 -22.22 3.87
C VAL A 121 15.24 -21.87 4.03
N ALA A 122 14.69 -21.28 2.97
CA ALA A 122 13.30 -20.86 2.86
C ALA A 122 12.35 -22.01 3.13
N LYS A 123 11.34 -21.73 3.95
CA LYS A 123 10.25 -22.64 4.25
C LYS A 123 8.93 -21.92 4.07
N HIS A 124 7.94 -22.65 3.58
CA HIS A 124 6.59 -22.13 3.47
C HIS A 124 6.04 -21.79 4.87
N GLY A 125 5.42 -20.61 5.00
CA GLY A 125 4.90 -20.11 6.27
C GLY A 125 5.95 -19.80 7.35
N GLU A 126 7.23 -19.62 6.97
CA GLU A 126 8.26 -19.37 7.97
C GLU A 126 8.10 -18.00 8.66
N PRO A 127 8.48 -17.88 9.95
CA PRO A 127 8.48 -16.59 10.62
C PRO A 127 9.42 -15.58 9.96
N VAL A 128 8.99 -14.32 9.83
CA VAL A 128 9.80 -13.23 9.22
C VAL A 128 11.19 -13.10 9.81
N LYS A 129 11.36 -13.31 11.13
CA LYS A 129 12.68 -13.30 11.79
C LYS A 129 13.66 -14.32 11.20
N ARG A 130 13.15 -15.47 10.72
CA ARG A 130 13.95 -16.53 10.10
C ARG A 130 14.43 -16.10 8.72
N ALA A 131 13.53 -15.53 7.93
CA ALA A 131 13.85 -14.94 6.63
C ALA A 131 14.82 -13.76 6.76
N ALA A 132 14.67 -12.91 7.79
CA ALA A 132 15.60 -11.83 8.09
C ALA A 132 17.03 -12.33 8.33
N VAL A 133 17.22 -13.43 9.08
CA VAL A 133 18.55 -14.03 9.27
C VAL A 133 19.13 -14.54 7.95
N ARG A 134 18.32 -15.16 7.08
CA ARG A 134 18.75 -15.55 5.73
C ARG A 134 19.18 -14.34 4.91
N THR A 135 18.41 -13.26 4.94
CA THR A 135 18.69 -12.02 4.21
C THR A 135 19.95 -11.33 4.73
N ILE A 136 20.20 -11.30 6.04
CA ILE A 136 21.48 -10.86 6.61
C ILE A 136 22.64 -11.70 6.04
N GLY A 137 22.45 -13.02 5.92
CA GLY A 137 23.44 -13.90 5.30
C GLY A 137 23.70 -13.59 3.83
N TRP A 138 22.63 -13.25 3.08
CA TRP A 138 22.74 -12.78 1.70
C TRP A 138 23.49 -11.45 1.60
N GLU A 139 23.17 -10.47 2.44
CA GLU A 139 23.83 -9.15 2.48
C GLU A 139 25.31 -9.25 2.79
N LEU A 140 25.69 -10.07 3.78
CA LEU A 140 27.10 -10.35 4.11
C LEU A 140 27.85 -10.95 2.92
N THR A 141 27.20 -11.85 2.19
CA THR A 141 27.78 -12.52 1.01
C THR A 141 27.93 -11.54 -0.14
N ALA A 142 26.87 -10.82 -0.49
CA ALA A 142 26.84 -9.86 -1.59
C ALA A 142 27.80 -8.68 -1.34
N SER A 143 27.74 -8.07 -0.15
CA SER A 143 28.66 -6.99 0.24
C SER A 143 30.10 -7.47 0.30
N GLY A 144 30.35 -8.68 0.81
CA GLY A 144 31.68 -9.29 0.83
C GLY A 144 32.26 -9.48 -0.57
N PHE A 145 31.50 -10.03 -1.51
CA PHE A 145 31.96 -10.16 -2.90
C PHE A 145 32.18 -8.80 -3.58
N ALA A 146 31.31 -7.82 -3.36
CA ALA A 146 31.47 -6.47 -3.86
C ALA A 146 32.74 -5.80 -3.30
N GLY A 147 32.95 -5.88 -1.99
CA GLY A 147 34.14 -5.36 -1.31
C GLY A 147 35.43 -6.03 -1.78
N LEU A 148 35.41 -7.35 -2.01
CA LEU A 148 36.54 -8.09 -2.59
C LEU A 148 36.85 -7.62 -4.01
N GLY A 149 35.82 -7.49 -4.86
CA GLY A 149 35.96 -7.03 -6.24
C GLY A 149 36.53 -5.61 -6.33
N ILE A 150 36.04 -4.69 -5.48
CA ILE A 150 36.56 -3.33 -5.40
C ILE A 150 38.01 -3.34 -4.92
N THR A 151 38.33 -4.12 -3.89
CA THR A 151 39.71 -4.23 -3.37
C THR A 151 40.66 -4.76 -4.44
N ALA A 152 40.26 -5.79 -5.19
CA ALA A 152 41.04 -6.35 -6.29
C ALA A 152 41.24 -5.35 -7.44
N ALA A 153 40.19 -4.61 -7.82
CA ALA A 153 40.26 -3.62 -8.88
C ALA A 153 41.17 -2.44 -8.49
N VAL A 154 41.04 -1.92 -7.27
CA VAL A 154 41.90 -0.85 -6.74
C VAL A 154 43.35 -1.33 -6.68
N GLY A 155 43.60 -2.53 -6.14
CA GLY A 155 44.94 -3.11 -6.07
C GLY A 155 45.58 -3.33 -7.45
N GLY A 156 44.79 -3.80 -8.43
CA GLY A 156 45.25 -3.97 -9.81
C GLY A 156 45.62 -2.65 -10.49
N MET A 157 44.83 -1.60 -10.27
CA MET A 157 45.14 -0.26 -10.80
C MET A 157 46.39 0.33 -10.14
N GLU A 158 46.56 0.16 -8.82
CA GLU A 158 47.79 0.56 -8.11
C GLU A 158 49.02 -0.11 -8.70
N GLU A 159 48.93 -1.41 -8.99
CA GLU A 159 50.01 -2.19 -9.61
C GLU A 159 50.35 -1.67 -11.02
N VAL A 160 49.34 -1.42 -11.85
CA VAL A 160 49.53 -0.88 -13.20
C VAL A 160 50.13 0.52 -13.18
N ALA A 161 49.66 1.39 -12.28
CA ALA A 161 50.20 2.74 -12.10
C ALA A 161 51.68 2.69 -11.69
N ARG A 162 52.03 1.81 -10.75
CA ARG A 162 53.41 1.59 -10.30
C ARG A 162 54.31 1.13 -11.45
N ARG A 163 53.84 0.20 -12.29
CA ARG A 163 54.59 -0.31 -13.46
C ARG A 163 54.78 0.71 -14.57
N ARG A 164 53.85 1.66 -14.74
CA ARG A 164 53.90 2.70 -15.78
C ARG A 164 54.63 3.98 -15.33
N GLY A 165 55.20 4.00 -14.13
CA GLY A 165 55.93 5.17 -13.60
C GLY A 165 55.05 6.41 -13.40
N GLY A 166 53.72 6.25 -13.35
CA GLY A 166 52.76 7.35 -13.25
C GLY A 166 52.06 7.39 -11.89
N SER A 167 51.69 8.59 -11.43
CA SER A 167 50.88 8.82 -10.22
C SER A 167 49.39 8.85 -10.56
N LEU A 168 48.83 7.75 -11.08
CA LEU A 168 47.37 7.60 -11.08
C LEU A 168 46.95 7.35 -9.64
N HIS A 169 46.47 8.39 -8.96
CA HIS A 169 45.98 8.25 -7.59
C HIS A 169 44.73 7.35 -7.65
N PRO A 170 44.74 6.13 -7.06
CA PRO A 170 43.64 5.16 -7.16
C PRO A 170 42.31 5.68 -6.66
N ALA A 171 42.35 6.78 -5.91
CA ALA A 171 41.19 7.46 -5.38
C ALA A 171 40.44 8.36 -6.39
N VAL A 172 40.98 8.57 -7.59
CA VAL A 172 40.36 9.44 -8.61
C VAL A 172 39.35 8.68 -9.48
N LEU A 173 39.44 7.34 -9.55
CA LEU A 173 38.57 6.54 -10.40
C LEU A 173 37.46 5.86 -9.58
N PRO A 174 36.18 6.20 -9.80
CA PRO A 174 35.07 5.64 -9.05
C PRO A 174 34.69 4.27 -9.62
N VAL A 175 35.61 3.30 -9.56
CA VAL A 175 35.44 1.99 -10.21
C VAL A 175 34.17 1.28 -9.77
N GLY A 176 33.83 1.31 -8.48
CA GLY A 176 32.57 0.77 -7.97
C GLY A 176 31.34 1.41 -8.62
N PHE A 177 31.35 2.73 -8.80
CA PHE A 177 30.26 3.43 -9.50
C PHE A 177 30.17 3.02 -10.97
N ILE A 178 31.29 2.93 -11.68
CA ILE A 178 31.33 2.56 -13.11
C ILE A 178 30.79 1.14 -13.32
N VAL A 179 31.30 0.17 -12.54
CA VAL A 179 30.85 -1.23 -12.66
C VAL A 179 29.38 -1.36 -12.28
N GLY A 180 28.94 -0.73 -11.19
CA GLY A 180 27.53 -0.72 -10.79
C GLY A 180 26.63 -0.10 -11.85
N THR A 181 27.05 1.00 -12.48
CA THR A 181 26.32 1.64 -13.58
C THR A 181 26.23 0.73 -14.82
N MET A 182 27.29 0.00 -15.15
CA MET A 182 27.28 -0.96 -16.26
C MET A 182 26.31 -2.12 -16.01
N ILE A 183 26.31 -2.68 -14.79
CA ILE A 183 25.34 -3.70 -14.38
C ILE A 183 23.92 -3.14 -14.50
N SER A 184 23.70 -1.93 -13.97
CA SER A 184 22.41 -1.26 -14.05
C SER A 184 21.94 -1.07 -15.49
N ALA A 185 22.82 -0.63 -16.39
CA ALA A 185 22.50 -0.44 -17.80
C ALA A 185 22.09 -1.76 -18.48
N VAL A 186 22.80 -2.86 -18.19
CA VAL A 186 22.46 -4.19 -18.73
C VAL A 186 21.10 -4.66 -18.22
N GLU A 187 20.82 -4.51 -16.93
CA GLU A 187 19.53 -4.88 -16.35
C GLU A 187 18.38 -4.06 -16.92
N VAL A 188 18.54 -2.73 -17.01
CA VAL A 188 17.52 -1.84 -17.61
C VAL A 188 17.24 -2.23 -19.05
N LEU A 189 18.27 -2.55 -19.83
CA LEU A 189 18.11 -3.01 -21.21
C LEU A 189 17.38 -4.35 -21.29
N TRP A 190 17.65 -5.28 -20.37
CA TRP A 190 16.96 -6.55 -20.29
C TRP A 190 15.48 -6.38 -19.93
N TYR A 191 15.17 -5.62 -18.87
CA TYR A 191 13.80 -5.35 -18.44
C TYR A 191 12.98 -4.66 -19.53
N ARG A 192 13.57 -3.70 -20.26
CA ARG A 192 12.87 -2.98 -21.34
C ARG A 192 12.53 -3.84 -22.55
N ARG A 193 13.28 -4.92 -22.82
CA ARG A 193 12.93 -5.85 -23.88
C ARG A 193 11.66 -6.66 -23.56
N HIS A 194 11.29 -6.71 -22.28
CA HIS A 194 10.14 -7.47 -21.77
C HIS A 194 9.05 -6.55 -21.20
N GLN A 195 9.07 -5.24 -21.48
CA GLN A 195 8.04 -4.27 -21.08
C GLN A 195 7.57 -3.48 -22.29
N GLU A 196 6.27 -3.54 -22.61
CA GLU A 196 5.67 -2.77 -23.71
C GLU A 196 5.52 -1.28 -23.33
N ASP A 197 5.16 -0.97 -22.07
CA ASP A 197 4.91 0.40 -21.59
C ASP A 197 5.88 0.84 -20.47
N SER A 198 7.10 1.23 -20.86
CA SER A 198 8.14 1.66 -19.91
C SER A 198 8.35 3.18 -19.87
N ALA A 199 8.37 3.77 -18.67
CA ALA A 199 8.61 5.22 -18.48
C ALA A 199 9.93 5.69 -19.12
N PRO A 200 9.98 6.88 -19.78
CA PRO A 200 11.18 7.35 -20.48
C PRO A 200 12.43 7.45 -19.59
N ILE A 201 13.51 6.75 -19.97
CA ILE A 201 14.76 6.64 -19.19
C ILE A 201 15.31 8.00 -18.79
N VAL A 202 15.38 8.94 -19.74
CA VAL A 202 16.03 10.24 -19.52
C VAL A 202 15.31 11.04 -18.43
N ASN A 203 13.98 11.02 -18.42
CA ASN A 203 13.19 11.73 -17.42
C ASN A 203 13.33 11.07 -16.05
N SER A 204 13.26 9.74 -15.98
CA SER A 204 13.41 8.99 -14.73
C SER A 204 14.83 9.06 -14.15
N LEU A 205 15.87 9.08 -14.99
CA LEU A 205 17.26 9.26 -14.53
C LEU A 205 17.56 10.70 -14.10
N ALA A 206 17.06 11.70 -14.84
CA ALA A 206 17.23 13.11 -14.48
C ALA A 206 16.55 13.43 -13.13
N GLN A 207 15.32 12.95 -12.93
CA GLN A 207 14.59 13.09 -11.66
C GLN A 207 15.18 12.19 -10.57
N GLY A 208 15.62 10.98 -10.91
CA GLY A 208 16.33 10.08 -10.02
C GLY A 208 17.62 10.68 -9.48
N THR A 209 18.30 11.54 -10.24
CA THR A 209 19.48 12.29 -9.78
C THR A 209 19.14 13.27 -8.65
N VAL A 210 17.97 13.92 -8.70
CA VAL A 210 17.49 14.80 -7.61
C VAL A 210 17.19 13.99 -6.36
N VAL A 211 16.49 12.86 -6.50
CA VAL A 211 16.22 11.97 -5.35
C VAL A 211 17.53 11.44 -4.79
N MET A 212 18.46 10.98 -5.63
CA MET A 212 19.78 10.52 -5.22
C MET A 212 20.60 11.61 -4.52
N ALA A 213 20.51 12.87 -4.95
CA ALA A 213 21.14 14.00 -4.25
C ALA A 213 20.54 14.21 -2.86
N GLY A 214 19.20 14.17 -2.74
CA GLY A 214 18.51 14.24 -1.44
C GLY A 214 18.88 13.10 -0.51
N VAL A 215 18.96 11.89 -1.05
CA VAL A 215 19.37 10.66 -0.36
C VAL A 215 20.82 10.73 0.08
N THR A 216 21.72 11.18 -0.79
CA THR A 216 23.13 11.37 -0.46
C THR A 216 23.27 12.38 0.67
N THR A 217 22.42 13.41 0.68
CA THR A 217 22.35 14.39 1.77
C THR A 217 21.90 13.74 3.07
N VAL A 218 20.86 12.89 3.04
CA VAL A 218 20.40 12.13 4.21
C VAL A 218 21.46 11.13 4.70
N GLY A 219 22.09 10.39 3.80
CA GLY A 219 23.15 9.44 4.12
C GLY A 219 24.40 10.13 4.69
N TYR A 220 24.74 11.32 4.17
CA TYR A 220 25.78 12.16 4.74
C TYR A 220 25.40 12.62 6.16
N ALA A 221 24.18 13.12 6.36
CA ALA A 221 23.70 13.51 7.68
C ALA A 221 23.70 12.33 8.67
N GLU A 222 23.29 11.15 8.22
CA GLU A 222 23.35 9.90 8.98
C GLU A 222 24.79 9.54 9.35
N THR A 223 25.73 9.62 8.41
CA THR A 223 27.14 9.28 8.67
C THR A 223 27.76 10.26 9.68
N GLN A 224 27.43 11.54 9.60
CA GLN A 224 27.87 12.54 10.58
C GLN A 224 27.30 12.24 11.98
N LEU A 225 26.01 11.92 12.06
CA LEU A 225 25.36 11.54 13.30
C LEU A 225 25.95 10.23 13.87
N ALA A 226 26.18 9.23 13.04
CA ALA A 226 26.80 7.97 13.41
C ALA A 226 28.22 8.20 13.96
N GLY A 227 28.99 9.10 13.34
CA GLY A 227 30.28 9.53 13.84
C GLY A 227 30.22 10.17 15.24
N LEU A 228 29.24 11.04 15.49
CA LEU A 228 29.01 11.65 16.80
C LEU A 228 28.66 10.59 17.87
N VAL A 229 27.78 9.65 17.54
CA VAL A 229 27.41 8.56 18.45
C VAL A 229 28.60 7.63 18.69
N ALA A 230 29.37 7.30 17.65
CA ALA A 230 30.57 6.48 17.78
C ALA A 230 31.62 7.14 18.69
N LEU A 231 31.81 8.45 18.57
CA LEU A 231 32.68 9.22 19.47
C LEU A 231 32.18 9.17 20.92
N ALA A 232 30.88 9.30 21.13
CA ALA A 232 30.28 9.20 22.46
C ALA A 232 30.48 7.79 23.06
N VAL A 233 30.20 6.72 22.29
CA VAL A 233 30.40 5.32 22.71
C VAL A 233 31.86 5.05 23.07
N ARG A 234 32.82 5.51 22.25
CA ARG A 234 34.25 5.37 22.54
C ARG A 234 34.65 6.04 23.85
N ARG A 235 33.99 7.16 24.21
CA ARG A 235 34.28 7.93 25.42
C ARG A 235 33.63 7.36 26.68
N THR A 236 32.39 6.89 26.58
CA THR A 236 31.59 6.47 27.74
C THR A 236 31.63 4.96 28.00
N ALA A 237 31.83 4.16 26.96
CA ALA A 237 31.93 2.71 27.04
C ALA A 237 33.15 2.19 26.25
N PRO A 238 34.39 2.39 26.77
CA PRO A 238 35.62 2.00 26.08
C PRO A 238 35.66 0.52 25.68
N GLY A 239 35.00 -0.36 26.46
CA GLY A 239 34.87 -1.79 26.14
C GLY A 239 34.08 -2.09 24.85
N LEU A 240 33.30 -1.13 24.34
CA LEU A 240 32.54 -1.21 23.09
C LEU A 240 33.16 -0.38 21.97
N ALA A 241 34.35 0.20 22.16
CA ALA A 241 34.99 1.09 21.18
C ALA A 241 35.12 0.47 19.76
N LEU A 242 35.26 -0.85 19.69
CA LEU A 242 35.32 -1.63 18.44
C LEU A 242 33.98 -1.75 17.71
N LEU A 243 32.86 -1.64 18.44
CA LEU A 243 31.51 -1.64 17.89
C LEU A 243 30.94 -0.21 17.77
N ALA A 244 31.72 0.81 18.13
CA ALA A 244 31.23 2.19 18.18
C ALA A 244 30.72 2.70 16.82
N GLU A 245 31.40 2.37 15.72
CA GLU A 245 30.97 2.72 14.36
C GLU A 245 29.65 1.99 13.97
N PRO A 246 29.55 0.64 14.10
CA PRO A 246 28.27 -0.06 13.93
C PRO A 246 27.13 0.41 14.83
N ILE A 247 27.41 0.67 16.11
CA ILE A 247 26.41 1.20 17.07
C ILE A 247 25.97 2.60 16.63
N GLY A 248 26.90 3.44 16.18
CA GLY A 248 26.59 4.77 15.66
C GLY A 248 25.62 4.72 14.48
N HIS A 249 25.90 3.88 13.49
CA HIS A 249 25.00 3.68 12.35
C HIS A 249 23.66 3.06 12.75
N ALA A 250 23.65 2.07 13.65
CA ALA A 250 22.41 1.47 14.14
C ALA A 250 21.52 2.49 14.87
N VAL A 251 22.10 3.36 15.70
CA VAL A 251 21.39 4.46 16.37
C VAL A 251 20.92 5.50 15.36
N GLY A 252 21.77 5.87 14.39
CA GLY A 252 21.41 6.85 13.37
C GLY A 252 20.25 6.40 12.49
N LEU A 253 20.31 5.17 11.98
CA LEU A 253 19.21 4.53 11.26
C LEU A 253 17.96 4.39 12.15
N GLY A 254 18.13 4.05 13.43
CA GLY A 254 17.02 3.98 14.39
C GLY A 254 16.31 5.32 14.58
N LEU A 255 17.06 6.43 14.67
CA LEU A 255 16.51 7.78 14.76
C LEU A 255 15.85 8.23 13.46
N LEU A 256 16.42 7.88 12.29
CA LEU A 256 15.78 8.12 11.00
C LEU A 256 14.45 7.36 10.89
N ALA A 257 14.42 6.08 11.27
CA ALA A 257 13.21 5.28 11.30
C ALA A 257 12.16 5.87 12.27
N ALA A 258 12.57 6.35 13.45
CA ALA A 258 11.69 7.04 14.38
C ALA A 258 11.15 8.36 13.80
N GLY A 259 11.99 9.13 13.09
CA GLY A 259 11.60 10.35 12.37
C GLY A 259 10.55 10.07 11.29
N VAL A 260 10.74 9.01 10.50
CA VAL A 260 9.74 8.55 9.53
C VAL A 260 8.45 8.15 10.24
N GLY A 261 8.53 7.39 11.35
CA GLY A 261 7.37 7.01 12.15
C GLY A 261 6.58 8.21 12.67
N MET A 262 7.26 9.24 13.19
CA MET A 262 6.63 10.50 13.60
C MET A 262 6.02 11.25 12.42
N GLY A 263 6.67 11.25 11.25
CA GLY A 263 6.14 11.83 10.03
C GLY A 263 4.85 11.17 9.56
N VAL A 264 4.80 9.83 9.59
CA VAL A 264 3.60 9.04 9.30
C VAL A 264 2.47 9.38 10.28
N GLU A 265 2.75 9.51 11.58
CA GLU A 265 1.75 9.91 12.57
C GLU A 265 1.18 11.31 12.31
N VAL A 266 2.01 12.28 11.89
CA VAL A 266 1.53 13.62 11.50
C VAL A 266 0.65 13.55 10.25
N VAL A 267 1.04 12.75 9.26
CA VAL A 267 0.23 12.51 8.05
C VAL A 267 -1.09 11.84 8.42
N ASN A 268 -1.08 10.86 9.33
CA ASN A 268 -2.28 10.17 9.82
C ASN A 268 -3.28 11.15 10.41
N ARG A 269 -2.84 12.04 11.32
CA ARG A 269 -3.72 13.06 11.93
C ARG A 269 -4.30 14.02 10.90
N ARG A 270 -3.50 14.43 9.89
CA ARG A 270 -4.00 15.27 8.80
C ARG A 270 -5.00 14.52 7.91
N ALA A 271 -4.75 13.24 7.65
CA ALA A 271 -5.66 12.40 6.86
C ALA A 271 -7.00 12.19 7.59
N GLU A 272 -7.01 12.01 8.91
CA GLU A 272 -8.25 11.95 9.70
C GLU A 272 -9.06 13.25 9.58
N GLN A 273 -8.39 14.41 9.68
CA GLN A 273 -9.02 15.72 9.52
C GLN A 273 -9.60 15.92 8.11
N GLY A 274 -8.86 15.54 7.07
CA GLY A 274 -9.33 15.61 5.68
C GLY A 274 -10.42 14.58 5.36
N GLY A 275 -10.41 13.41 5.99
CA GLY A 275 -11.42 12.36 5.85
C GLY A 275 -12.77 12.74 6.47
N ALA A 276 -12.78 13.62 7.46
CA ALA A 276 -13.98 14.11 8.13
C ALA A 276 -14.76 15.18 7.32
N ALA A 277 -14.13 15.82 6.33
CA ALA A 277 -14.76 16.87 5.55
C ALA A 277 -15.95 16.33 4.74
N ILE A 278 -17.15 16.89 4.96
CA ILE A 278 -18.36 16.50 4.23
C ILE A 278 -18.39 17.18 2.85
N GLU A 279 -18.76 16.41 1.83
CA GLU A 279 -18.90 16.94 0.48
C GLU A 279 -20.18 17.76 0.30
N ALA A 280 -20.07 18.82 -0.47
CA ALA A 280 -21.17 19.72 -0.78
C ALA A 280 -22.40 19.01 -1.39
N ALA A 281 -22.17 17.94 -2.17
CA ALA A 281 -23.24 17.15 -2.79
C ALA A 281 -24.10 16.37 -1.75
N TYR A 282 -23.60 16.16 -0.54
CA TYR A 282 -24.25 15.32 0.49
C TYR A 282 -24.47 16.08 1.81
N LEU A 283 -24.79 17.38 1.72
CA LEU A 283 -25.11 18.18 2.90
C LEU A 283 -26.51 17.87 3.47
N SER A 284 -27.44 17.48 2.60
CA SER A 284 -28.83 17.17 2.95
C SER A 284 -29.08 15.65 2.98
N PRO A 285 -29.95 15.17 3.90
CA PRO A 285 -30.39 13.78 3.89
C PRO A 285 -31.23 13.48 2.66
N THR A 286 -31.27 12.21 2.26
CA THR A 286 -32.24 11.72 1.26
C THR A 286 -33.66 11.70 1.83
N GLU A 287 -34.66 11.69 0.93
CA GLU A 287 -36.07 11.59 1.28
C GLU A 287 -36.50 10.16 1.68
N SER A 288 -35.65 9.16 1.44
CA SER A 288 -35.96 7.76 1.76
C SER A 288 -36.10 7.53 3.27
N SER A 289 -37.20 6.89 3.68
CA SER A 289 -37.42 6.42 5.06
C SER A 289 -36.72 5.10 5.37
N PHE A 290 -35.99 4.51 4.42
CA PHE A 290 -35.36 3.18 4.54
C PHE A 290 -33.84 3.26 4.74
N VAL A 291 -33.29 4.43 5.03
CA VAL A 291 -31.85 4.62 5.22
C VAL A 291 -31.51 5.36 6.49
N SER A 292 -30.30 5.15 7.01
CA SER A 292 -29.79 5.90 8.15
C SER A 292 -29.69 7.39 7.88
N GLY A 293 -30.07 8.19 8.87
CA GLY A 293 -30.24 9.64 8.77
C GLY A 293 -31.50 10.10 8.01
N GLY A 294 -32.32 9.16 7.51
CA GLY A 294 -33.64 9.42 6.95
C GLY A 294 -34.72 9.65 8.00
N SER A 295 -35.97 9.83 7.57
CA SER A 295 -37.09 10.21 8.45
C SER A 295 -37.47 9.18 9.52
N ASN A 296 -37.17 7.89 9.29
CA ASN A 296 -37.48 6.79 10.22
C ASN A 296 -36.24 6.27 10.99
N SER A 297 -35.09 6.91 10.82
CA SER A 297 -33.79 6.51 11.39
C SER A 297 -33.65 6.91 12.86
N GLU A 298 -33.02 6.05 13.67
CA GLU A 298 -32.47 6.41 14.99
C GLU A 298 -31.12 7.11 14.87
N VAL A 299 -30.35 6.79 13.83
CA VAL A 299 -29.06 7.44 13.57
C VAL A 299 -29.29 8.88 13.10
N SER A 300 -28.70 9.84 13.80
CA SER A 300 -28.78 11.25 13.40
C SER A 300 -27.95 11.53 12.14
N TRP A 301 -28.56 12.17 11.14
CA TRP A 301 -27.89 12.61 9.90
C TRP A 301 -26.57 13.36 10.17
N LYS A 302 -26.52 14.18 11.22
CA LYS A 302 -25.35 14.99 11.56
C LYS A 302 -24.15 14.15 11.98
N THR A 303 -24.38 12.93 12.48
CA THR A 303 -23.34 12.01 12.95
C THR A 303 -22.79 11.09 11.85
N LEU A 304 -23.41 11.10 10.66
CA LEU A 304 -22.89 10.37 9.52
C LEU A 304 -21.66 11.07 8.95
N SER A 305 -20.58 10.31 8.82
CA SER A 305 -19.34 10.73 8.16
C SER A 305 -19.53 10.94 6.65
N ARG A 306 -18.50 11.47 5.98
CA ARG A 306 -18.52 11.66 4.51
C ARG A 306 -18.94 10.39 3.78
N GLU A 307 -18.31 9.26 4.08
CA GLU A 307 -18.60 7.98 3.41
C GLU A 307 -19.96 7.42 3.82
N GLY A 308 -20.37 7.60 5.08
CA GLY A 308 -21.72 7.22 5.51
C GLY A 308 -22.82 7.96 4.75
N ARG A 309 -22.64 9.27 4.54
CA ARG A 309 -23.57 10.11 3.77
C ARG A 309 -23.61 9.75 2.29
N ARG A 310 -22.45 9.43 1.70
CA ARG A 310 -22.38 8.88 0.33
C ARG A 310 -23.18 7.58 0.23
N PHE A 311 -22.90 6.63 1.12
CA PHE A 311 -23.51 5.32 1.12
C PHE A 311 -25.05 5.40 1.18
N VAL A 312 -25.62 6.18 2.10
CA VAL A 312 -27.08 6.28 2.23
C VAL A 312 -27.75 7.10 1.13
N ASN A 313 -27.11 8.15 0.61
CA ASN A 313 -27.66 8.94 -0.51
C ASN A 313 -27.62 8.20 -1.85
N MET A 314 -26.74 7.20 -1.97
CA MET A 314 -26.62 6.38 -3.17
C MET A 314 -27.51 5.13 -3.15
N ALA A 315 -28.53 5.05 -2.28
CA ALA A 315 -29.54 4.00 -2.38
C ALA A 315 -30.32 4.11 -3.70
N LEU A 316 -30.66 2.97 -4.32
CA LEU A 316 -31.58 2.96 -5.46
C LEU A 316 -33.01 3.23 -5.02
N THR A 317 -33.77 3.89 -5.87
CA THR A 317 -35.22 4.02 -5.73
C THR A 317 -35.94 2.82 -6.36
N PRO A 318 -37.18 2.52 -5.94
CA PRO A 318 -38.02 1.50 -6.59
C PRO A 318 -38.12 1.67 -8.11
N THR A 319 -38.23 2.92 -8.58
CA THR A 319 -38.32 3.24 -10.01
C THR A 319 -37.03 2.94 -10.74
N GLU A 320 -35.87 3.34 -10.20
CA GLU A 320 -34.57 3.03 -10.81
C GLU A 320 -34.33 1.52 -10.91
N ILE A 321 -34.74 0.74 -9.90
CA ILE A 321 -34.70 -0.73 -9.94
C ILE A 321 -35.58 -1.26 -11.06
N ALA A 322 -36.82 -0.77 -11.15
CA ALA A 322 -37.78 -1.24 -12.15
C ALA A 322 -37.35 -0.90 -13.59
N ASP A 323 -36.77 0.28 -13.80
CA ASP A 323 -36.29 0.72 -15.11
C ASP A 323 -35.16 -0.17 -15.66
N VAL A 324 -34.31 -0.73 -14.79
CA VAL A 324 -33.17 -1.57 -15.17
C VAL A 324 -33.55 -3.05 -15.26
N THR A 325 -34.24 -3.56 -14.23
CA THR A 325 -34.58 -4.99 -14.11
C THR A 325 -35.82 -5.36 -14.93
N GLY A 326 -36.72 -4.41 -15.19
CA GLY A 326 -38.03 -4.68 -15.80
C GLY A 326 -39.06 -5.26 -14.81
N HIS A 327 -38.73 -5.31 -13.52
CA HIS A 327 -39.57 -5.88 -12.46
C HIS A 327 -39.91 -4.83 -11.41
N GLU A 328 -41.07 -4.98 -10.76
CA GLU A 328 -41.42 -4.11 -9.63
C GLU A 328 -40.36 -4.21 -8.52
N GLY A 329 -39.80 -3.06 -8.15
CA GLY A 329 -38.81 -2.93 -7.08
C GLY A 329 -39.43 -2.40 -5.80
N VAL A 330 -38.79 -2.68 -4.67
CA VAL A 330 -39.06 -2.04 -3.38
C VAL A 330 -37.89 -1.17 -2.97
N ALA A 331 -38.10 -0.27 -1.99
CA ALA A 331 -37.01 0.58 -1.50
C ALA A 331 -36.01 -0.28 -0.69
N PRO A 332 -34.72 -0.30 -1.07
CA PRO A 332 -33.69 -1.03 -0.33
C PRO A 332 -33.34 -0.33 0.97
N ILE A 333 -32.82 -1.12 1.92
CA ILE A 333 -32.37 -0.61 3.21
C ILE A 333 -30.85 -0.39 3.20
N ARG A 334 -30.41 0.81 3.62
CA ARG A 334 -29.00 1.12 3.87
C ARG A 334 -28.81 1.66 5.28
N ALA A 335 -28.25 0.82 6.16
CA ALA A 335 -28.00 1.19 7.55
C ALA A 335 -26.51 1.48 7.78
N PHE A 336 -26.19 2.65 8.35
CA PHE A 336 -24.82 3.05 8.62
C PHE A 336 -24.69 3.75 9.97
N VAL A 337 -23.76 3.26 10.79
CA VAL A 337 -23.42 3.89 12.08
C VAL A 337 -22.00 4.45 11.99
N GLY A 338 -21.88 5.76 12.13
CA GLY A 338 -20.62 6.48 12.11
C GLY A 338 -19.89 6.43 13.46
N LEU A 339 -18.63 6.88 13.47
CA LEU A 339 -17.86 7.02 14.70
C LEU A 339 -18.47 8.02 15.68
N ASP A 340 -19.03 9.12 15.17
CA ASP A 340 -19.66 10.17 15.98
C ASP A 340 -21.09 9.80 16.44
N SER A 341 -21.62 8.65 16.00
CA SER A 341 -22.97 8.20 16.38
C SER A 341 -22.99 7.58 17.78
N ALA A 342 -21.90 6.95 18.23
CA ALA A 342 -21.74 6.46 19.61
C ALA A 342 -20.27 6.13 19.95
N ASP A 343 -19.90 6.29 21.22
CA ASP A 343 -18.50 6.27 21.68
C ASP A 343 -17.85 4.88 21.66
N SER A 344 -18.59 3.83 22.02
CA SER A 344 -18.04 2.46 22.15
C SER A 344 -18.52 1.51 21.05
N VAL A 345 -17.78 0.40 20.86
CA VAL A 345 -18.19 -0.67 19.95
C VAL A 345 -19.57 -1.19 20.33
N ASP A 346 -19.79 -1.52 21.61
CA ASP A 346 -21.08 -2.04 22.09
C ASP A 346 -22.22 -1.06 21.86
N ALA A 347 -22.02 0.24 22.10
CA ALA A 347 -23.03 1.26 21.88
C ALA A 347 -23.35 1.43 20.38
N ARG A 348 -22.35 1.36 19.50
CA ARG A 348 -22.55 1.38 18.04
C ARG A 348 -23.26 0.12 17.54
N VAL A 349 -22.93 -1.05 18.06
CA VAL A 349 -23.63 -2.31 17.72
C VAL A 349 -25.07 -2.25 18.20
N TRP A 350 -25.33 -1.76 19.43
CA TRP A 350 -26.69 -1.59 19.94
C TRP A 350 -27.51 -0.61 19.10
N LEU A 351 -26.92 0.54 18.74
CA LEU A 351 -27.55 1.53 17.86
C LEU A 351 -27.84 0.92 16.48
N MET A 352 -26.89 0.19 15.90
CA MET A 352 -27.09 -0.52 14.63
C MET A 352 -28.24 -1.53 14.73
N MET A 353 -28.27 -2.39 15.76
CA MET A 353 -29.36 -3.35 15.91
C MET A 353 -30.72 -2.67 16.05
N THR A 354 -30.80 -1.54 16.77
CA THR A 354 -32.03 -0.74 16.89
C THR A 354 -32.44 -0.15 15.54
N GLU A 355 -31.48 0.38 14.79
CA GLU A 355 -31.68 0.89 13.43
C GLU A 355 -32.22 -0.20 12.48
N LEU A 356 -31.67 -1.43 12.55
CA LEU A 356 -32.13 -2.56 11.74
C LEU A 356 -33.59 -2.94 12.01
N GLU A 357 -34.03 -2.94 13.27
CA GLU A 357 -35.44 -3.18 13.60
C GLU A 357 -36.33 -2.05 13.07
N LYS A 358 -35.90 -0.78 13.24
CA LYS A 358 -36.66 0.39 12.82
C LYS A 358 -36.86 0.48 11.31
N LEU A 359 -35.81 0.18 10.55
CA LEU A 359 -35.86 0.22 9.09
C LEU A 359 -36.53 -1.01 8.47
N GLY A 360 -36.78 -2.05 9.27
CA GLY A 360 -37.38 -3.29 8.81
C GLY A 360 -36.42 -4.20 8.06
N ALA A 361 -35.16 -4.29 8.52
CA ALA A 361 -34.13 -5.10 7.87
C ALA A 361 -34.35 -6.60 8.05
N PHE A 362 -34.99 -7.02 9.14
CA PHE A 362 -35.25 -8.44 9.44
C PHE A 362 -36.44 -9.02 8.67
N GLU A 363 -37.19 -8.18 7.97
CA GLU A 363 -38.27 -8.55 7.06
C GLU A 363 -37.79 -8.78 5.62
N ARG A 364 -36.53 -8.43 5.31
CA ARG A 364 -35.93 -8.61 3.98
C ARG A 364 -35.50 -10.05 3.73
N SER A 365 -35.38 -10.42 2.46
CA SER A 365 -34.83 -11.73 2.09
C SER A 365 -33.32 -11.84 2.34
N VAL A 366 -32.57 -10.73 2.20
CA VAL A 366 -31.11 -10.70 2.35
C VAL A 366 -30.67 -9.56 3.26
N ILE A 367 -29.81 -9.89 4.24
CA ILE A 367 -29.03 -8.91 5.00
C ILE A 367 -27.56 -9.08 4.61
N CYS A 368 -26.96 -8.01 4.10
CA CYS A 368 -25.56 -7.94 3.75
C CYS A 368 -24.81 -7.08 4.76
N LEU A 369 -23.97 -7.71 5.60
CA LEU A 369 -23.01 -6.97 6.41
C LEU A 369 -21.81 -6.62 5.54
N SER A 370 -21.67 -5.32 5.25
CA SER A 370 -20.54 -4.77 4.53
C SER A 370 -19.57 -4.13 5.52
N SER A 371 -18.43 -4.77 5.75
CA SER A 371 -17.35 -4.19 6.55
C SER A 371 -16.70 -3.04 5.78
N PRO A 372 -16.74 -1.79 6.29
CA PRO A 372 -16.19 -0.66 5.57
C PRO A 372 -14.65 -0.70 5.52
N THR A 373 -14.07 -0.01 4.55
CA THR A 373 -12.63 0.25 4.52
C THR A 373 -12.23 1.29 5.58
N GLY A 374 -10.93 1.61 5.68
CA GLY A 374 -10.41 2.50 6.70
C GLY A 374 -11.04 3.90 6.71
N THR A 375 -11.55 4.40 5.58
CA THR A 375 -12.23 5.71 5.52
C THR A 375 -13.70 5.65 5.94
N GLY A 376 -14.26 4.47 6.13
CA GLY A 376 -15.70 4.24 6.24
C GLY A 376 -16.39 3.90 4.91
N TYR A 377 -15.63 3.78 3.82
CA TYR A 377 -16.18 3.48 2.51
C TYR A 377 -16.77 2.06 2.44
N ILE A 378 -17.97 1.97 1.90
CA ILE A 378 -18.66 0.73 1.53
C ILE A 378 -18.78 0.71 0.01
N ASN A 379 -18.51 -0.44 -0.60
CA ASN A 379 -18.54 -0.57 -2.05
C ASN A 379 -19.96 -0.37 -2.59
N TYR A 380 -20.16 0.77 -3.26
CA TYR A 380 -21.48 1.11 -3.79
C TYR A 380 -21.84 0.26 -5.03
N VAL A 381 -20.88 -0.21 -5.82
CA VAL A 381 -21.16 -1.08 -6.98
C VAL A 381 -21.73 -2.42 -6.50
N ALA A 382 -21.12 -3.04 -5.49
CA ALA A 382 -21.64 -4.26 -4.89
C ALA A 382 -22.98 -4.03 -4.17
N SER A 383 -23.15 -2.88 -3.49
CA SER A 383 -24.40 -2.53 -2.82
C SER A 383 -25.55 -2.35 -3.83
N GLU A 384 -25.34 -1.56 -4.88
CA GLU A 384 -26.34 -1.33 -5.94
C GLU A 384 -26.61 -2.59 -6.76
N THR A 385 -25.58 -3.43 -6.99
CA THR A 385 -25.77 -4.74 -7.62
C THR A 385 -26.72 -5.60 -6.76
N LEU A 386 -26.47 -5.69 -5.45
CA LEU A 386 -27.33 -6.44 -4.55
C LEU A 386 -28.78 -5.91 -4.59
N GLU A 387 -28.95 -4.60 -4.65
CA GLU A 387 -30.27 -3.96 -4.77
C GLU A 387 -30.97 -4.32 -6.08
N TYR A 388 -30.26 -4.32 -7.23
CA TYR A 388 -30.85 -4.78 -8.49
C TYR A 388 -31.21 -6.28 -8.45
N LEU A 389 -30.27 -7.13 -8.03
CA LEU A 389 -30.44 -8.59 -8.01
C LEU A 389 -31.54 -9.06 -7.05
N THR A 390 -31.80 -8.31 -5.98
CA THR A 390 -32.88 -8.59 -5.01
C THR A 390 -34.13 -7.76 -5.27
N ARG A 391 -34.15 -6.92 -6.30
CA ARG A 391 -35.24 -5.97 -6.60
C ARG A 391 -35.55 -5.05 -5.42
N GLY A 392 -34.50 -4.71 -4.66
CA GLY A 392 -34.55 -3.89 -3.45
C GLY A 392 -34.93 -4.64 -2.18
N ASP A 393 -35.19 -5.95 -2.23
CA ASP A 393 -35.49 -6.76 -1.05
C ASP A 393 -34.22 -7.19 -0.29
N CYS A 394 -33.41 -6.18 0.07
CA CYS A 394 -32.17 -6.34 0.80
C CYS A 394 -31.95 -5.23 1.83
N ALA A 395 -31.12 -5.53 2.82
CA ALA A 395 -30.55 -4.55 3.73
C ALA A 395 -29.01 -4.63 3.69
N THR A 396 -28.35 -3.54 3.29
CA THR A 396 -26.89 -3.42 3.37
C THR A 396 -26.50 -2.59 4.58
N ILE A 397 -25.61 -3.12 5.42
CA ILE A 397 -25.34 -2.57 6.75
C ILE A 397 -23.83 -2.41 6.98
N GLY A 398 -23.41 -1.37 7.68
CA GLY A 398 -22.00 -1.19 8.05
C GLY A 398 -21.79 -0.25 9.23
N ILE A 399 -20.77 -0.56 10.05
CA ILE A 399 -20.35 0.30 11.17
C ILE A 399 -18.93 0.78 10.90
N GLN A 400 -18.72 2.09 10.94
CA GLN A 400 -17.41 2.70 10.76
C GLN A 400 -16.48 2.43 11.95
N TYR A 401 -15.19 2.21 11.70
CA TYR A 401 -14.17 2.04 12.75
C TYR A 401 -12.94 2.96 12.59
N SER A 402 -12.83 3.68 11.47
CA SER A 402 -11.72 4.61 11.18
C SER A 402 -12.16 5.69 10.17
N LEU A 403 -11.36 6.77 10.06
CA LEU A 403 -11.47 7.84 9.05
C LEU A 403 -10.23 7.91 8.14
N ARG A 404 -9.24 7.02 8.32
CA ARG A 404 -7.95 7.10 7.60
C ARG A 404 -7.98 6.24 6.32
N PRO A 405 -7.28 6.65 5.25
CA PRO A 405 -7.03 5.78 4.09
C PRO A 405 -6.58 4.37 4.51
N SER A 406 -7.00 3.34 3.78
CA SER A 406 -6.85 1.92 4.17
C SER A 406 -5.41 1.53 4.56
N PHE A 407 -4.41 1.95 3.78
CA PHE A 407 -2.99 1.66 4.09
C PHE A 407 -2.48 2.30 5.38
N LEU A 408 -3.14 3.35 5.88
CA LEU A 408 -2.83 4.05 7.14
C LEU A 408 -3.66 3.56 8.34
N SER A 409 -4.62 2.66 8.12
CA SER A 409 -5.55 2.14 9.14
C SER A 409 -5.18 0.76 9.68
N LEU A 410 -3.99 0.22 9.37
CA LEU A 410 -3.58 -1.13 9.83
C LEU A 410 -3.57 -1.27 11.36
N ASP A 411 -3.31 -0.19 12.11
CA ASP A 411 -3.40 -0.14 13.57
C ASP A 411 -4.86 -0.26 14.09
N LYS A 412 -5.85 0.01 13.24
CA LYS A 412 -7.29 -0.05 13.56
C LYS A 412 -7.93 -1.40 13.23
N VAL A 413 -7.20 -2.36 12.66
CA VAL A 413 -7.74 -3.69 12.34
C VAL A 413 -8.30 -4.37 13.60
N LYS A 414 -7.67 -4.18 14.75
CA LYS A 414 -8.13 -4.75 16.03
C LYS A 414 -9.54 -4.28 16.42
N ILE A 415 -9.85 -3.00 16.24
CA ILE A 415 -11.19 -2.49 16.55
C ILE A 415 -12.21 -2.89 15.48
N GLY A 416 -11.82 -2.90 14.21
CA GLY A 416 -12.67 -3.37 13.11
C GLY A 416 -13.10 -4.82 13.28
N ARG A 417 -12.16 -5.73 13.60
CA ARG A 417 -12.49 -7.15 13.83
C ARG A 417 -13.39 -7.37 15.05
N GLU A 418 -13.19 -6.58 16.12
CA GLU A 418 -13.99 -6.65 17.34
C GLU A 418 -15.43 -6.22 17.05
N GLN A 419 -15.58 -5.11 16.32
CA GLN A 419 -16.86 -4.58 15.90
C GLN A 419 -17.62 -5.52 14.96
N ASN A 420 -16.95 -6.07 13.94
CA ASN A 420 -17.56 -7.03 13.02
C ASN A 420 -18.00 -8.30 13.75
N ARG A 421 -17.16 -8.85 14.64
CA ARG A 421 -17.50 -10.02 15.44
C ARG A 421 -18.72 -9.74 16.35
N ALA A 422 -18.73 -8.61 17.04
CA ALA A 422 -19.83 -8.22 17.92
C ALA A 422 -21.16 -8.06 17.16
N LEU A 423 -21.13 -7.37 16.01
CA LEU A 423 -22.31 -7.16 15.18
C LEU A 423 -22.83 -8.49 14.59
N LEU A 424 -21.95 -9.34 14.06
CA LEU A 424 -22.33 -10.65 13.53
C LEU A 424 -22.99 -11.52 14.60
N HIS A 425 -22.44 -11.57 15.81
CA HIS A 425 -23.07 -12.29 16.92
C HIS A 425 -24.44 -11.71 17.31
N ALA A 426 -24.59 -10.38 17.32
CA ALA A 426 -25.86 -9.74 17.63
C ALA A 426 -26.94 -10.05 16.58
N ILE A 427 -26.59 -9.96 15.29
CA ILE A 427 -27.48 -10.32 14.19
C ILE A 427 -27.85 -11.81 14.26
N SER A 428 -26.85 -12.69 14.42
CA SER A 428 -27.08 -14.14 14.55
C SER A 428 -28.04 -14.46 15.70
N GLY A 429 -27.84 -13.81 16.85
CA GLY A 429 -28.74 -13.88 18.00
C GLY A 429 -30.18 -13.51 17.67
N ARG A 430 -30.38 -12.40 16.95
CA ARG A 430 -31.71 -11.95 16.52
C ARG A 430 -32.35 -12.91 15.51
N LEU A 431 -31.57 -13.37 14.53
CA LEU A 431 -32.03 -14.30 13.50
C LEU A 431 -32.48 -15.64 14.10
N MET A 432 -31.82 -16.13 15.16
CA MET A 432 -32.25 -17.35 15.86
C MET A 432 -33.67 -17.26 16.42
N GLY A 433 -34.16 -16.06 16.75
CA GLY A 433 -35.54 -15.82 17.21
C GLY A 433 -36.57 -15.74 16.08
N ILE A 434 -36.15 -15.74 14.81
CA ILE A 434 -37.04 -15.70 13.63
C ILE A 434 -37.26 -17.14 13.12
N PRO A 435 -38.52 -17.54 12.82
CA PRO A 435 -38.82 -18.82 12.16
C PRO A 435 -37.96 -19.02 10.91
N LYS A 436 -37.48 -20.25 10.69
CA LYS A 436 -36.51 -20.54 9.62
C LYS A 436 -37.02 -20.13 8.23
N GLU A 437 -38.32 -20.24 8.00
CA GLU A 437 -39.01 -19.95 6.74
C GLU A 437 -39.11 -18.45 6.43
N ARG A 438 -38.92 -17.59 7.45
CA ARG A 438 -39.01 -16.13 7.33
C ARG A 438 -37.67 -15.43 7.62
N ARG A 439 -36.62 -16.19 7.86
CA ARG A 439 -35.33 -15.66 8.29
C ARG A 439 -34.55 -15.14 7.08
N PRO A 440 -34.07 -13.88 7.09
CA PRO A 440 -33.17 -13.39 6.05
C PRO A 440 -31.91 -14.26 5.95
N ARG A 441 -31.38 -14.39 4.73
CA ARG A 441 -30.02 -14.89 4.51
C ARG A 441 -29.03 -13.81 4.95
N LEU A 442 -28.07 -14.18 5.78
CA LEU A 442 -26.97 -13.31 6.19
C LEU A 442 -25.77 -13.56 5.29
N VAL A 443 -25.46 -12.60 4.42
CA VAL A 443 -24.24 -12.60 3.60
C VAL A 443 -23.30 -11.51 4.10
N VAL A 444 -22.02 -11.63 3.76
CA VAL A 444 -21.03 -10.63 4.13
C VAL A 444 -20.21 -10.15 2.95
N LEU A 445 -19.88 -8.87 2.96
CA LEU A 445 -19.06 -8.20 1.97
C LEU A 445 -17.91 -7.50 2.69
N GLY A 446 -16.72 -7.59 2.12
CA GLY A 446 -15.61 -6.77 2.54
C GLY A 446 -14.71 -6.47 1.36
N GLU A 447 -14.28 -5.23 1.23
CA GLU A 447 -13.28 -4.80 0.24
C GLU A 447 -12.04 -4.33 0.97
N SER A 448 -10.85 -4.69 0.48
CA SER A 448 -9.58 -4.17 0.98
C SER A 448 -9.47 -4.37 2.51
N LEU A 449 -9.25 -3.30 3.28
CA LEU A 449 -9.23 -3.36 4.74
C LEU A 449 -10.56 -3.85 5.38
N GLY A 450 -11.69 -3.64 4.71
CA GLY A 450 -12.99 -4.20 5.08
C GLY A 450 -12.98 -5.73 5.03
N ALA A 451 -12.41 -6.32 3.97
CA ALA A 451 -12.22 -7.76 3.85
C ALA A 451 -11.33 -8.29 4.99
N PHE A 452 -10.18 -7.65 5.21
CA PHE A 452 -9.25 -8.04 6.28
C PHE A 452 -9.95 -8.03 7.66
N THR A 453 -10.56 -6.92 8.05
CA THR A 453 -11.22 -6.80 9.36
C THR A 453 -12.36 -7.78 9.57
N LEU A 454 -13.08 -8.15 8.50
CA LEU A 454 -14.17 -9.10 8.56
C LEU A 454 -13.68 -10.55 8.62
N GLN A 455 -12.65 -10.92 7.86
CA GLN A 455 -12.03 -12.24 7.93
C GLN A 455 -11.37 -12.47 9.30
N ASP A 456 -10.59 -11.49 9.78
CA ASP A 456 -9.93 -11.56 11.09
C ASP A 456 -10.91 -11.50 12.27
N ALA A 457 -12.19 -11.16 12.02
CA ALA A 457 -13.24 -11.33 13.01
C ALA A 457 -13.37 -12.79 13.44
N PHE A 458 -12.88 -13.79 12.69
CA PHE A 458 -12.84 -15.21 13.07
C PHE A 458 -11.44 -15.82 12.93
N LEU A 459 -10.40 -15.01 13.15
CA LEU A 459 -9.02 -15.48 13.17
C LEU A 459 -8.86 -16.73 14.07
N HIS A 460 -8.12 -17.73 13.58
CA HIS A 460 -7.94 -19.06 14.18
C HIS A 460 -9.12 -20.03 14.10
N GLU A 461 -10.29 -19.59 13.63
CA GLU A 461 -11.50 -20.41 13.56
C GLU A 461 -11.83 -20.90 12.14
N GLY A 462 -11.18 -20.33 11.11
CA GLY A 462 -11.41 -20.69 9.70
C GLY A 462 -12.86 -20.42 9.26
N THR A 463 -13.37 -21.23 8.33
CA THR A 463 -14.78 -21.18 7.87
C THR A 463 -15.77 -21.50 8.98
N SER A 464 -15.36 -22.28 9.99
CA SER A 464 -16.22 -22.65 11.11
C SER A 464 -16.69 -21.44 11.93
N GLY A 465 -15.89 -20.38 12.02
CA GLY A 465 -16.29 -19.14 12.68
C GLY A 465 -17.40 -18.39 11.94
N LEU A 466 -17.25 -18.22 10.63
CA LEU A 466 -18.25 -17.59 9.75
C LEU A 466 -19.57 -18.38 9.78
N LYS A 467 -19.51 -19.70 9.67
CA LYS A 467 -20.68 -20.58 9.80
C LYS A 467 -21.40 -20.42 11.14
N ARG A 468 -20.66 -20.41 12.25
CA ARG A 468 -21.26 -20.23 13.59
C ARG A 468 -21.94 -18.88 13.74
N ALA A 469 -21.40 -17.84 13.11
CA ALA A 469 -22.02 -16.53 13.06
C ALA A 469 -23.26 -16.48 12.15
N GLY A 470 -23.59 -17.56 11.43
CA GLY A 470 -24.74 -17.63 10.54
C GLY A 470 -24.50 -17.02 9.16
N VAL A 471 -23.24 -16.75 8.80
CA VAL A 471 -22.89 -16.25 7.46
C VAL A 471 -23.05 -17.38 6.46
N SER A 472 -24.00 -17.23 5.53
CA SER A 472 -24.24 -18.22 4.47
C SER A 472 -23.20 -18.12 3.38
N ASN A 473 -22.86 -16.89 2.96
CA ASN A 473 -21.90 -16.64 1.90
C ASN A 473 -21.11 -15.36 2.13
N ALA A 474 -19.92 -15.26 1.53
CA ALA A 474 -19.07 -14.07 1.58
C ALA A 474 -18.47 -13.72 0.23
N LEU A 475 -18.34 -12.41 -0.02
CA LEU A 475 -17.51 -11.86 -1.08
C LEU A 475 -16.42 -10.96 -0.46
N PHE A 476 -15.17 -11.36 -0.62
CA PHE A 476 -14.00 -10.63 -0.15
C PHE A 476 -13.19 -10.11 -1.34
N ILE A 477 -13.12 -8.81 -1.50
CA ILE A 477 -12.54 -8.15 -2.67
C ILE A 477 -11.16 -7.58 -2.30
N GLY A 478 -10.11 -7.94 -3.05
CA GLY A 478 -8.77 -7.39 -2.89
C GLY A 478 -8.22 -7.48 -1.47
N THR A 479 -8.31 -8.67 -0.87
CA THR A 479 -7.93 -8.89 0.54
C THR A 479 -6.44 -8.58 0.75
N PRO A 480 -6.06 -7.65 1.65
CA PRO A 480 -4.67 -7.34 1.95
C PRO A 480 -3.85 -8.58 2.35
N ALA A 481 -2.58 -8.63 1.95
CA ALA A 481 -1.70 -9.77 2.22
C ALA A 481 -1.52 -10.06 3.73
N GLU A 482 -1.73 -9.04 4.57
CA GLU A 482 -1.62 -9.09 6.02
C GLU A 482 -2.81 -9.75 6.72
N SER A 483 -3.89 -10.07 5.99
CA SER A 483 -5.01 -10.85 6.52
C SER A 483 -4.52 -12.18 7.10
N LYS A 484 -4.63 -12.31 8.42
CA LYS A 484 -4.12 -13.49 9.14
C LYS A 484 -5.05 -14.67 8.99
N TRP A 485 -6.34 -14.43 8.81
CA TRP A 485 -7.28 -15.47 8.44
C TRP A 485 -6.99 -16.01 7.03
N ALA A 486 -6.80 -15.13 6.03
CA ALA A 486 -6.47 -15.56 4.67
C ALA A 486 -5.09 -16.22 4.59
N GLU A 487 -4.10 -15.71 5.33
CA GLU A 487 -2.79 -16.36 5.49
C GLU A 487 -2.94 -17.77 6.07
N GLN A 488 -3.71 -17.96 7.15
CA GLN A 488 -3.95 -19.27 7.76
C GLN A 488 -4.58 -20.26 6.79
N TRP A 489 -5.61 -19.83 6.06
CA TRP A 489 -6.24 -20.65 5.03
C TRP A 489 -5.25 -21.04 3.93
N ARG A 490 -4.50 -20.10 3.36
CA ARG A 490 -3.49 -20.41 2.31
C ARG A 490 -2.35 -21.32 2.79
N LEU A 491 -2.01 -21.27 4.09
CA LEU A 491 -0.95 -22.10 4.68
C LEU A 491 -1.42 -23.52 5.02
N ASP A 492 -2.65 -23.68 5.48
CA ASP A 492 -3.20 -24.97 5.96
C ASP A 492 -4.71 -25.07 5.65
N PRO A 493 -5.12 -25.21 4.37
CA PRO A 493 -6.53 -25.23 3.99
C PRO A 493 -7.31 -26.32 4.70
N GLN A 494 -6.75 -27.53 4.85
CA GLN A 494 -7.44 -28.66 5.51
C GLN A 494 -7.87 -28.36 6.95
N ARG A 495 -7.11 -27.53 7.67
CA ARG A 495 -7.43 -27.14 9.04
C ARG A 495 -8.47 -26.02 9.11
N PHE A 496 -8.36 -25.03 8.22
CA PHE A 496 -9.17 -23.80 8.30
C PHE A 496 -10.39 -23.81 7.37
N ASP A 497 -10.43 -24.73 6.42
CA ASP A 497 -11.49 -24.96 5.46
C ASP A 497 -11.56 -26.47 5.11
N PRO A 498 -11.95 -27.34 6.06
CA PRO A 498 -11.98 -28.80 5.86
C PRO A 498 -13.04 -29.28 4.85
N THR A 499 -13.87 -28.37 4.35
CA THR A 499 -15.00 -28.67 3.46
C THR A 499 -14.87 -27.97 2.09
N ASP A 500 -13.71 -27.39 1.79
CA ASP A 500 -13.40 -26.73 0.51
C ASP A 500 -14.46 -25.68 0.11
N GLU A 501 -14.78 -24.78 1.04
CA GLU A 501 -15.79 -23.73 0.85
C GLU A 501 -15.22 -22.37 0.46
N VAL A 502 -13.91 -22.21 0.59
CA VAL A 502 -13.20 -20.98 0.26
C VAL A 502 -12.51 -21.16 -1.07
N VAL A 503 -12.71 -20.20 -1.97
CA VAL A 503 -12.00 -20.14 -3.24
C VAL A 503 -11.41 -18.75 -3.45
N GLU A 504 -10.21 -18.69 -4.00
CA GLU A 504 -9.56 -17.44 -4.40
C GLU A 504 -9.37 -17.48 -5.91
N VAL A 505 -9.87 -16.45 -6.60
CA VAL A 505 -9.80 -16.31 -8.05
C VAL A 505 -9.51 -14.87 -8.44
N ASP A 506 -8.84 -14.68 -9.57
CA ASP A 506 -8.57 -13.41 -10.22
C ASP A 506 -9.79 -12.90 -10.98
N SER A 507 -10.46 -13.76 -11.75
CA SER A 507 -11.50 -13.35 -12.69
C SER A 507 -12.61 -14.40 -12.87
N TYR A 508 -13.69 -14.01 -13.56
CA TYR A 508 -14.77 -14.94 -13.91
C TYR A 508 -14.28 -16.10 -14.79
N GLN A 509 -13.26 -15.88 -15.61
CA GLN A 509 -12.67 -16.93 -16.43
C GLN A 509 -11.99 -17.99 -15.55
N GLU A 510 -11.18 -17.57 -14.57
CA GLU A 510 -10.56 -18.51 -13.63
C GLU A 510 -11.62 -19.25 -12.79
N TRP A 511 -12.70 -18.55 -12.39
CA TRP A 511 -13.84 -19.21 -11.76
C TRP A 511 -14.42 -20.34 -12.61
N LEU A 512 -14.62 -20.12 -13.92
CA LEU A 512 -15.16 -21.14 -14.82
C LEU A 512 -14.22 -22.34 -15.01
N GLU A 513 -12.92 -22.13 -14.87
CA GLU A 513 -11.88 -23.15 -14.94
C GLU A 513 -11.79 -24.03 -13.68
N LEU A 514 -12.38 -23.58 -12.56
CA LEU A 514 -12.47 -24.39 -11.35
C LEU A 514 -13.33 -25.65 -11.58
N PRO A 515 -12.94 -26.79 -10.97
CA PRO A 515 -13.73 -28.01 -11.03
C PRO A 515 -15.18 -27.77 -10.55
N PRO A 516 -16.20 -28.34 -11.23
CA PRO A 516 -17.60 -28.13 -10.86
C PRO A 516 -17.93 -28.45 -9.39
N GLU A 517 -17.27 -29.45 -8.83
CA GLU A 517 -17.41 -29.86 -7.43
C GLU A 517 -16.93 -28.79 -6.44
N ILE A 518 -15.86 -28.07 -6.77
CA ILE A 518 -15.33 -26.96 -5.95
C ILE A 518 -16.27 -25.74 -6.05
N ARG A 519 -16.77 -25.45 -7.25
CA ARG A 519 -17.74 -24.37 -7.43
C ARG A 519 -19.05 -24.61 -6.68
N ALA A 520 -19.47 -25.86 -6.54
CA ALA A 520 -20.70 -26.22 -5.85
C ALA A 520 -20.62 -26.04 -4.32
N THR A 521 -19.43 -26.04 -3.74
CA THR A 521 -19.20 -25.87 -2.29
C THR A 521 -18.70 -24.46 -1.92
N ALA A 522 -18.35 -23.64 -2.92
CA ALA A 522 -17.79 -22.31 -2.72
C ALA A 522 -18.78 -21.32 -2.09
N HIS A 523 -18.76 -21.22 -0.77
CA HIS A 523 -19.54 -20.24 0.00
C HIS A 523 -18.79 -18.93 0.24
N TYR A 524 -17.46 -18.94 0.19
CA TYR A 524 -16.62 -17.78 0.50
C TYR A 524 -15.66 -17.50 -0.65
N ILE A 525 -15.90 -16.43 -1.40
CA ILE A 525 -15.10 -16.07 -2.57
C ILE A 525 -14.14 -14.93 -2.21
N LEU A 526 -12.84 -15.16 -2.42
CA LEU A 526 -11.80 -14.14 -2.42
C LEU A 526 -11.54 -13.74 -3.88
N LEU A 527 -12.04 -12.59 -4.30
CA LEU A 527 -11.72 -12.00 -5.60
C LEU A 527 -10.43 -11.20 -5.45
N SER A 528 -9.34 -11.64 -6.09
CA SER A 528 -8.00 -11.09 -5.88
C SER A 528 -7.21 -11.10 -7.18
N HIS A 529 -7.12 -9.93 -7.83
CA HIS A 529 -6.39 -9.84 -9.10
C HIS A 529 -4.93 -10.22 -8.91
N HIS A 530 -4.36 -10.92 -9.89
CA HIS A 530 -2.99 -11.40 -9.88
C HIS A 530 -1.98 -10.25 -9.79
N GLU A 531 -2.32 -9.09 -10.37
CA GLU A 531 -1.56 -7.85 -10.37
C GLU A 531 -1.98 -6.87 -9.27
N ASP A 532 -2.92 -7.20 -8.38
CA ASP A 532 -3.30 -6.30 -7.28
C ASP A 532 -2.20 -6.24 -6.21
N PRO A 533 -1.45 -5.12 -6.09
CA PRO A 533 -0.39 -5.00 -5.10
C PRO A 533 -0.89 -5.01 -3.65
N ILE A 534 -2.17 -4.72 -3.38
CA ILE A 534 -2.71 -4.76 -2.01
C ILE A 534 -2.76 -6.21 -1.50
N THR A 535 -3.06 -7.18 -2.37
CA THR A 535 -3.08 -8.61 -2.01
C THR A 535 -1.69 -9.21 -1.84
N LYS A 536 -0.65 -8.48 -2.29
CA LYS A 536 0.75 -8.96 -2.33
C LYS A 536 1.69 -8.23 -1.37
N PHE A 537 1.39 -6.97 -1.06
CA PHE A 537 2.25 -6.11 -0.26
C PHE A 537 2.30 -6.56 1.19
N SER A 538 3.51 -6.74 1.73
CA SER A 538 3.72 -7.03 3.14
C SER A 538 5.08 -6.50 3.58
N PRO A 539 5.26 -6.04 4.84
CA PRO A 539 6.57 -5.73 5.39
C PRO A 539 7.58 -6.89 5.27
N ALA A 540 7.09 -8.13 5.22
CA ALA A 540 7.93 -9.31 5.00
C ALA A 540 8.67 -9.26 3.66
N LEU A 541 8.13 -8.62 2.62
CA LEU A 541 8.76 -8.48 1.30
C LEU A 541 10.16 -7.85 1.35
N ALA A 542 10.45 -7.05 2.39
CA ALA A 542 11.77 -6.44 2.53
C ALA A 542 12.87 -7.49 2.76
N VAL A 543 12.54 -8.62 3.38
CA VAL A 543 13.50 -9.64 3.84
C VAL A 543 13.11 -11.08 3.52
N GLN A 544 11.98 -11.29 2.85
CA GLN A 544 11.43 -12.60 2.53
C GLN A 544 10.92 -12.62 1.10
N THR A 545 11.41 -13.60 0.33
CA THR A 545 10.88 -13.94 -1.00
C THR A 545 9.44 -14.39 -0.88
N PRO A 546 8.48 -13.73 -1.58
CA PRO A 546 7.09 -14.15 -1.56
C PRO A 546 6.84 -15.29 -2.56
N ARG A 547 5.77 -16.07 -2.34
CA ARG A 547 5.39 -17.19 -3.22
C ARG A 547 5.09 -16.74 -4.65
N TRP A 548 4.37 -15.64 -4.78
CA TRP A 548 3.96 -15.07 -6.08
C TRP A 548 5.13 -14.59 -6.93
N LEU A 549 6.34 -14.44 -6.36
CA LEU A 549 7.58 -14.11 -7.07
C LEU A 549 8.60 -15.26 -7.07
N SER A 550 8.27 -16.38 -6.45
CA SER A 550 9.13 -17.57 -6.44
C SER A 550 8.97 -18.31 -7.77
N ASP A 551 10.03 -18.97 -8.22
CA ASP A 551 9.99 -19.80 -9.43
C ASP A 551 9.05 -21.01 -9.27
N GLY A 552 8.42 -21.43 -10.37
CA GLY A 552 7.51 -22.59 -10.44
C GLY A 552 6.02 -22.21 -10.43
N ASP A 553 5.17 -23.20 -10.13
CA ASP A 553 3.71 -23.12 -10.28
C ASP A 553 3.02 -22.08 -9.38
N THR A 554 3.75 -21.50 -8.41
CA THR A 554 3.21 -20.48 -7.51
C THR A 554 3.52 -19.05 -7.97
N ARG A 555 4.27 -18.88 -9.06
CA ARG A 555 4.55 -17.56 -9.63
C ARG A 555 3.26 -16.94 -10.13
N SER A 556 3.01 -15.69 -9.78
CA SER A 556 1.85 -14.97 -10.31
C SER A 556 1.99 -14.80 -11.82
N PRO A 557 0.94 -15.07 -12.62
CA PRO A 557 0.93 -14.79 -14.05
C PRO A 557 1.18 -13.32 -14.39
N ALA A 558 0.88 -12.41 -13.45
CA ALA A 558 1.13 -10.97 -13.60
C ALA A 558 2.63 -10.60 -13.58
N ILE A 559 3.53 -11.49 -13.18
CA ILE A 559 4.97 -11.20 -13.12
C ILE A 559 5.71 -11.81 -14.30
N VAL A 560 6.38 -10.94 -15.06
CA VAL A 560 7.34 -11.29 -16.12
C VAL A 560 8.36 -12.34 -15.66
N GLU A 561 8.53 -13.42 -16.42
CA GLU A 561 9.52 -14.47 -16.14
C GLU A 561 10.96 -13.93 -16.03
N GLY A 562 11.76 -14.50 -15.12
CA GLY A 562 13.15 -14.09 -14.89
C GLY A 562 13.32 -12.84 -14.02
N VAL A 563 12.22 -12.22 -13.55
CA VAL A 563 12.27 -11.18 -12.52
C VAL A 563 12.33 -11.83 -11.13
N ASP A 564 13.47 -11.69 -10.47
CA ASP A 564 13.70 -12.24 -9.13
C ASP A 564 13.37 -11.26 -8.00
N TRP A 565 13.06 -11.83 -6.84
CA TRP A 565 12.98 -11.07 -5.59
C TRP A 565 14.32 -10.44 -5.23
N ARG A 566 14.29 -9.14 -4.89
CA ARG A 566 15.45 -8.39 -4.39
C ARG A 566 15.14 -7.80 -3.02
N PRO A 567 15.96 -8.09 -1.99
CA PRO A 567 15.79 -7.52 -0.66
C PRO A 567 15.63 -6.01 -0.70
N PHE A 568 14.66 -5.50 0.04
CA PHE A 568 14.25 -4.09 0.11
C PHE A 568 13.71 -3.48 -1.19
N THR A 569 14.34 -3.72 -2.35
CA THR A 569 13.93 -3.17 -3.64
C THR A 569 12.54 -3.65 -4.02
N THR A 570 12.25 -4.96 -3.98
CA THR A 570 10.91 -5.48 -4.30
C THR A 570 9.84 -4.91 -3.36
N PHE A 571 10.17 -4.71 -2.08
CA PHE A 571 9.28 -4.05 -1.13
C PHE A 571 8.97 -2.60 -1.56
N ILE A 572 9.98 -1.82 -1.95
CA ILE A 572 9.78 -0.44 -2.43
C ILE A 572 8.98 -0.42 -3.73
N LEU A 573 9.27 -1.31 -4.68
CA LEU A 573 8.52 -1.37 -5.94
C LEU A 573 7.05 -1.67 -5.70
N THR A 574 6.76 -2.68 -4.87
CA THR A 574 5.39 -3.07 -4.54
C THR A 574 4.66 -1.98 -3.74
N ALA A 575 5.36 -1.22 -2.88
CA ALA A 575 4.78 -0.08 -2.18
C ALA A 575 4.37 1.06 -3.14
N VAL A 576 5.17 1.29 -4.18
CA VAL A 576 4.85 2.27 -5.23
C VAL A 576 3.68 1.79 -6.08
N ASP A 577 3.62 0.49 -6.39
CA ASP A 577 2.49 -0.07 -7.13
C ASP A 577 1.19 0.05 -6.32
N MET A 578 1.22 -0.16 -5.00
CA MET A 578 0.06 0.04 -4.12
C MET A 578 -0.53 1.45 -4.21
N LYS A 579 0.32 2.48 -4.36
CA LYS A 579 -0.13 3.86 -4.60
C LYS A 579 -0.83 3.99 -5.96
N ASN A 580 -0.31 3.32 -7.00
CA ASN A 580 -0.82 3.42 -8.36
C ASN A 580 -2.11 2.59 -8.57
N ALA A 581 -2.35 1.57 -7.74
CA ALA A 581 -3.48 0.66 -7.86
C ALA A 581 -4.85 1.29 -7.56
N THR A 582 -4.89 2.47 -6.93
CA THR A 582 -6.14 3.12 -6.49
C THR A 582 -6.59 4.28 -7.39
N ASP A 583 -5.91 4.52 -8.51
CA ASP A 583 -6.27 5.55 -9.48
C ASP A 583 -7.39 5.04 -10.41
N VAL A 584 -8.65 5.29 -10.03
CA VAL A 584 -9.84 4.90 -10.83
C VAL A 584 -10.43 6.06 -11.63
N ILE A 585 -10.97 5.76 -12.82
CA ILE A 585 -11.70 6.71 -13.66
C ILE A 585 -13.21 6.47 -13.50
N PRO A 586 -14.01 7.47 -13.10
CA PRO A 586 -15.46 7.33 -13.00
C PRO A 586 -16.11 6.96 -14.34
N GLY A 587 -17.04 6.01 -14.31
CA GLY A 587 -17.77 5.47 -15.47
C GLY A 587 -16.96 4.49 -16.32
N LYS A 588 -15.65 4.37 -16.10
CA LYS A 588 -14.79 3.40 -16.77
C LYS A 588 -14.40 2.33 -15.76
N PHE A 589 -15.13 1.22 -15.80
CA PHE A 589 -14.85 0.07 -14.96
C PHE A 589 -13.78 -0.77 -15.65
N GLU A 590 -12.65 -0.96 -14.98
CA GLU A 590 -11.58 -1.86 -15.41
C GLU A 590 -11.50 -3.01 -14.38
N ALA A 591 -11.05 -4.18 -14.83
CA ALA A 591 -10.69 -5.31 -13.99
C ALA A 591 -9.15 -5.35 -13.94
N PHE A 592 -8.56 -4.36 -13.26
CA PHE A 592 -7.11 -4.18 -13.26
C PHE A 592 -6.60 -3.56 -11.97
N GLY A 593 -5.56 -4.16 -11.38
CA GLY A 593 -4.99 -3.72 -10.11
C GLY A 593 -6.03 -3.83 -9.00
N HIS A 594 -6.25 -2.75 -8.24
CA HIS A 594 -7.24 -2.72 -7.16
C HIS A 594 -8.61 -2.17 -7.61
N ASP A 595 -8.85 -2.04 -8.91
CA ASP A 595 -10.17 -1.76 -9.45
C ASP A 595 -10.87 -3.08 -9.80
N TYR A 596 -11.90 -3.42 -9.03
CA TYR A 596 -12.70 -4.62 -9.21
C TYR A 596 -14.07 -4.33 -9.82
N ARG A 597 -14.41 -3.06 -10.09
CA ARG A 597 -15.79 -2.64 -10.39
C ARG A 597 -16.40 -3.38 -11.59
N ALA A 598 -15.58 -3.78 -12.56
CA ALA A 598 -16.02 -4.53 -13.73
C ALA A 598 -16.51 -5.95 -13.37
N ASP A 599 -15.98 -6.56 -12.31
CA ASP A 599 -16.27 -7.93 -11.90
C ASP A 599 -17.41 -8.02 -10.90
N LEU A 600 -17.68 -6.94 -10.15
CA LEU A 600 -18.53 -6.98 -8.97
C LEU A 600 -19.97 -7.38 -9.26
N ALA A 601 -20.53 -7.00 -10.42
CA ALA A 601 -21.91 -7.35 -10.75
C ALA A 601 -22.07 -8.89 -10.80
N ARG A 602 -21.17 -9.54 -11.55
CA ARG A 602 -21.08 -10.99 -11.69
C ARG A 602 -20.76 -11.68 -10.38
N PHE A 603 -19.72 -11.23 -9.68
CA PHE A 603 -19.26 -11.90 -8.45
C PHE A 603 -20.22 -11.71 -7.28
N THR A 604 -21.00 -10.63 -7.23
CA THR A 604 -22.09 -10.49 -6.24
C THR A 604 -23.20 -11.51 -6.51
N SER A 605 -23.58 -11.70 -7.79
CA SER A 605 -24.55 -12.74 -8.18
C SER A 605 -24.07 -14.15 -7.81
N LEU A 606 -22.80 -14.47 -8.13
CA LEU A 606 -22.19 -15.76 -7.82
C LEU A 606 -22.06 -15.98 -6.30
N ALA A 607 -21.39 -15.07 -5.61
CA ALA A 607 -21.08 -15.23 -4.19
C ALA A 607 -22.35 -15.30 -3.34
N PHE A 608 -23.38 -14.51 -3.65
CA PHE A 608 -24.61 -14.47 -2.86
C PHE A 608 -25.70 -15.39 -3.40
N GLU A 609 -25.41 -16.21 -4.41
CA GLU A 609 -26.35 -17.15 -5.04
C GLU A 609 -27.66 -16.45 -5.44
N LEU A 610 -27.52 -15.34 -6.18
CA LEU A 610 -28.61 -14.53 -6.72
C LEU A 610 -28.57 -14.66 -8.24
N PRO A 611 -29.13 -15.75 -8.81
CA PRO A 611 -29.04 -16.02 -10.24
C PRO A 611 -29.73 -14.92 -11.04
N VAL A 612 -29.09 -14.54 -12.14
CA VAL A 612 -29.55 -13.49 -13.06
C VAL A 612 -29.23 -13.95 -14.48
N ASP A 613 -30.09 -13.61 -15.44
CA ASP A 613 -29.79 -13.88 -16.84
C ASP A 613 -28.76 -12.88 -17.40
N GLU A 614 -28.08 -13.27 -18.48
CA GLU A 614 -27.01 -12.49 -19.07
C GLU A 614 -27.48 -11.10 -19.59
N ASP A 615 -28.71 -11.02 -20.09
CA ASP A 615 -29.25 -9.76 -20.61
C ASP A 615 -29.59 -8.78 -19.48
N GLU A 616 -30.18 -9.27 -18.38
CA GLU A 616 -30.43 -8.49 -17.17
C GLU A 616 -29.13 -8.04 -16.52
N LEU A 617 -28.14 -8.93 -16.39
CA LEU A 617 -26.86 -8.55 -15.83
C LEU A 617 -26.16 -7.48 -16.68
N ALA A 618 -26.18 -7.58 -18.01
CA ALA A 618 -25.63 -6.56 -18.90
C ALA A 618 -26.32 -5.19 -18.72
N ARG A 619 -27.64 -5.16 -18.47
CA ARG A 619 -28.37 -3.92 -18.13
C ARG A 619 -27.95 -3.36 -16.78
N ILE A 620 -27.82 -4.21 -15.75
CA ILE A 620 -27.32 -3.82 -14.43
C ILE A 620 -25.93 -3.21 -14.54
N GLU A 621 -25.03 -3.89 -15.24
CA GLU A 621 -23.66 -3.44 -15.51
C GLU A 621 -23.58 -2.09 -16.22
N LEU A 622 -24.45 -1.84 -17.20
CA LEU A 622 -24.54 -0.56 -17.87
C LEU A 622 -25.05 0.54 -16.92
N ALA A 623 -26.09 0.23 -16.13
CA ALA A 623 -26.67 1.16 -15.17
C ALA A 623 -25.66 1.59 -14.09
N LEU A 624 -24.87 0.64 -13.57
CA LEU A 624 -23.81 0.91 -12.59
C LEU A 624 -22.78 1.92 -13.11
N ARG A 625 -22.32 1.75 -14.36
CA ARG A 625 -21.34 2.66 -15.00
C ARG A 625 -21.94 4.06 -15.21
N GLN A 626 -23.17 4.15 -15.69
CA GLN A 626 -23.85 5.43 -15.91
C GLN A 626 -24.10 6.18 -14.59
N ARG A 627 -24.49 5.44 -13.55
CA ARG A 627 -24.79 6.02 -12.24
C ARG A 627 -23.55 6.50 -11.51
N GLU A 628 -22.44 5.77 -11.58
CA GLU A 628 -21.16 6.25 -11.02
C GLU A 628 -20.74 7.56 -11.71
N LEU A 629 -20.85 7.63 -13.04
CA LEU A 629 -20.53 8.85 -13.79
C LEU A 629 -21.42 10.02 -13.37
N LYS A 630 -22.73 9.79 -13.20
CA LYS A 630 -23.68 10.81 -12.73
C LYS A 630 -23.26 11.37 -11.37
N TRP A 631 -22.95 10.50 -10.40
CA TRP A 631 -22.53 10.92 -9.07
C TRP A 631 -21.18 11.62 -9.05
N ALA A 632 -20.22 11.16 -9.84
CA ALA A 632 -18.95 11.84 -9.99
C ALA A 632 -19.13 13.27 -10.56
N ALA A 633 -20.00 13.43 -11.57
CA ALA A 633 -20.32 14.73 -12.15
C ALA A 633 -21.03 15.65 -11.16
N GLU A 634 -21.99 15.14 -10.39
CA GLU A 634 -22.68 15.93 -9.35
C GLU A 634 -21.73 16.39 -8.25
N ARG A 635 -20.83 15.52 -7.78
CA ARG A 635 -19.78 15.88 -6.81
C ARG A 635 -18.86 16.97 -7.35
N ALA A 636 -18.34 16.79 -8.57
CA ALA A 636 -17.45 17.77 -9.20
C ALA A 636 -18.15 19.14 -9.36
N ASN A 637 -19.42 19.14 -9.78
CA ASN A 637 -20.22 20.36 -9.90
C ASN A 637 -20.45 21.04 -8.54
N ALA A 638 -20.76 20.27 -7.50
CA ALA A 638 -20.98 20.80 -6.15
C ALA A 638 -19.68 21.39 -5.57
N GLU A 639 -18.56 20.71 -5.74
CA GLU A 639 -17.24 21.19 -5.30
C GLU A 639 -16.83 22.47 -6.04
N ALA A 640 -16.99 22.52 -7.36
CA ALA A 640 -16.70 23.71 -8.14
C ALA A 640 -17.54 24.92 -7.69
N ARG A 641 -18.81 24.70 -7.34
CA ARG A 641 -19.70 25.73 -6.79
C ARG A 641 -19.23 26.23 -5.42
N GLU A 642 -18.81 25.34 -4.52
CA GLU A 642 -18.29 25.75 -3.21
C GLU A 642 -16.95 26.48 -3.32
N GLN A 643 -16.01 26.00 -4.14
CA GLN A 643 -14.75 26.70 -4.38
C GLN A 643 -14.99 28.12 -4.96
N ALA A 644 -15.97 28.26 -5.86
CA ALA A 644 -16.36 29.56 -6.38
C ALA A 644 -16.93 30.47 -5.27
N LYS A 645 -17.80 29.95 -4.39
CA LYS A 645 -18.33 30.69 -3.23
C LYS A 645 -17.22 31.16 -2.30
N GLU A 646 -16.30 30.27 -1.93
CA GLU A 646 -15.16 30.60 -1.06
C GLU A 646 -14.22 31.63 -1.71
N SER A 647 -14.00 31.53 -3.02
CA SER A 647 -13.21 32.52 -3.76
C SER A 647 -13.89 33.89 -3.73
N ILE A 648 -15.20 33.97 -4.01
CA ILE A 648 -15.96 35.21 -3.96
C ILE A 648 -15.94 35.80 -2.55
N ALA A 649 -16.19 34.99 -1.51
CA ALA A 649 -16.18 35.43 -0.13
C ALA A 649 -14.80 35.97 0.29
N ARG A 650 -13.70 35.31 -0.11
CA ARG A 650 -12.33 35.81 0.12
C ARG A 650 -12.09 37.15 -0.56
N THR A 651 -12.56 37.31 -1.80
CA THR A 651 -12.44 38.58 -2.53
C THR A 651 -13.24 39.69 -1.86
N LEU A 652 -14.49 39.45 -1.49
CA LEU A 652 -15.33 40.44 -0.79
C LEU A 652 -14.73 40.85 0.56
N ASN A 653 -14.27 39.87 1.34
CA ASN A 653 -13.59 40.11 2.62
C ASN A 653 -12.31 40.94 2.43
N SER A 654 -11.56 40.73 1.33
CA SER A 654 -10.38 41.53 1.01
C SER A 654 -10.72 43.00 0.71
N TRP A 655 -11.97 43.30 0.32
CA TRP A 655 -12.49 44.64 0.11
C TRP A 655 -13.17 45.22 1.36
N GLY A 656 -13.19 44.49 2.48
CA GLY A 656 -13.88 44.89 3.70
C GLY A 656 -15.41 44.87 3.59
N VAL A 657 -15.95 44.19 2.58
CA VAL A 657 -17.39 44.04 2.34
C VAL A 657 -17.84 42.68 2.86
N THR A 658 -18.81 42.67 3.76
CA THR A 658 -19.48 41.43 4.16
C THR A 658 -20.56 41.08 3.14
N THR A 659 -20.87 39.79 2.96
CA THR A 659 -21.89 39.34 1.98
C THR A 659 -23.28 39.95 2.20
N ASP A 660 -23.55 40.42 3.42
CA ASP A 660 -24.80 41.05 3.82
C ASP A 660 -24.93 42.52 3.35
N GLU A 661 -23.83 43.13 2.88
CA GLU A 661 -23.77 44.52 2.41
C GLU A 661 -23.88 44.66 0.88
N LEU A 662 -24.10 43.57 0.15
CA LEU A 662 -24.20 43.58 -1.31
C LEU A 662 -25.55 44.13 -1.81
N PRO A 663 -25.58 45.00 -2.84
CA PRO A 663 -26.82 45.42 -3.49
C PRO A 663 -27.59 44.21 -4.03
N ALA A 664 -28.93 44.22 -3.91
CA ALA A 664 -29.82 43.07 -4.19
C ALA A 664 -29.60 42.38 -5.56
N GLY A 665 -29.13 43.12 -6.58
CA GLY A 665 -28.81 42.55 -7.90
C GLY A 665 -27.52 41.72 -7.95
N ILE A 666 -26.51 42.05 -7.14
CA ILE A 666 -25.24 41.32 -7.02
C ILE A 666 -25.37 40.22 -5.97
N ALA A 667 -26.10 40.49 -4.88
CA ALA A 667 -26.58 39.44 -3.96
C ALA A 667 -27.38 38.37 -4.71
N GLY A 668 -28.14 38.73 -5.76
CA GLY A 668 -28.86 37.80 -6.62
C GLY A 668 -27.97 36.92 -7.52
N LEU A 669 -26.75 37.33 -7.88
CA LEU A 669 -25.78 36.49 -8.59
C LEU A 669 -25.04 35.55 -7.62
N ALA A 670 -24.69 36.05 -6.43
CA ALA A 670 -24.19 35.23 -5.33
C ALA A 670 -25.26 34.24 -4.82
N ALA A 671 -26.55 34.61 -4.87
CA ALA A 671 -27.69 33.78 -4.48
C ALA A 671 -28.23 32.88 -5.61
N ARG A 672 -28.05 33.24 -6.89
CA ARG A 672 -28.33 32.31 -8.01
C ARG A 672 -27.29 31.19 -8.08
N ALA A 673 -26.07 31.42 -7.59
CA ALA A 673 -25.13 30.34 -7.28
C ALA A 673 -25.53 29.52 -6.03
N SER A 674 -26.50 30.00 -5.22
CA SER A 674 -26.99 29.32 -4.02
C SER A 674 -28.31 28.56 -4.18
N ILE A 675 -29.04 28.70 -5.30
CA ILE A 675 -30.30 27.98 -5.55
C ILE A 675 -30.40 27.52 -7.02
N SER A 676 -29.97 26.29 -7.29
CA SER A 676 -30.47 25.48 -8.42
C SER A 676 -30.28 24.00 -8.13
N GLY A 677 -30.98 23.52 -7.10
CA GLY A 677 -31.47 22.15 -6.99
C GLY A 677 -32.99 22.25 -6.93
N GLY A 678 -33.69 21.69 -7.92
CA GLY A 678 -35.15 21.71 -7.99
C GLY A 678 -35.72 21.84 -9.40
N THR A 679 -35.96 20.68 -10.02
CA THR A 679 -37.10 20.34 -10.91
C THR A 679 -37.63 21.38 -11.91
N SER A 680 -37.47 21.09 -13.20
CA SER A 680 -38.36 21.59 -14.26
C SER A 680 -39.59 20.68 -14.38
N VAL A 681 -40.75 21.26 -14.03
CA VAL A 681 -42.16 20.96 -14.37
C VAL A 681 -42.60 19.51 -14.45
#